data_AF-A0A8C6S4V0-F1
#
_entry.id   AF-A0A8C6S4V0-F1
#
_cell.length_a   1.000
_cell.length_b   1.000
_cell.length_c   1.000
_cell.angle_alpha   90.00
_cell.angle_beta   90.00
_cell.angle_gamma   90.00
#
_symmetry.space_group_name_H-M   'P 1'
#
loop_
_entity.id
_entity.type
_entity.pdbx_description
1 polymer ?
#
loop_
_entity_poly.entity_id
_entity_poly.type
_entity_poly.pdbx_seq_one_letter_code
_entity_poly.pdbx_strand_id
1 'polypeptide(L)'
;MKVVNLKQAILQAWKERWSDYQWAINIKKNFPKGATWDYLNLAEALMEQAMIGPSPNPLILSYLKYAISSQMVSYSSVLAAISKFDDFSRELCVKSLLEIMDMFCHRLSCHGKAEECIGLCRTLQGVVVWLLQGCAFYCEKLREFGPSASTEASLKACQERLYTLMNSTKNRALVHIARLEDQSKSFMISAYFFLTEGLSSVSNQALKTKIEESLALVKSVPQMLSEQSDPPVNVSFPSVHAFVMLEGTMNLTGEIQPLVEQLMMIKRMQQIPTPLFVLEIWKACFTGLIESPEGTEELKWTAFTFLKIPQVLLRLKKYPSVDKGQDFMDDVNIAFEYLLKLTPLLDKADQRCNCDCLGMLLQECHKLVLLSEGNTVNLTSKRTEDREFAPKLKTAENANIQPNPGLILRAEPTVTNILKTVDADHSKSPEGLLGVLGHMLSGKSLDLLLAAAAATGKLKSFARKKHYNGHPFSTAKSASVRALLFDISFLMLCHVVQTYGSEVILSDPSPSGETPFFETWLQTCMPEEGKILNPDHPCFRPEPGKVESLVTLLNNSSEMKLVQVKWHEICLITPAAILEVLNAWENGVLSVEAVQKITDNIKGKVCSMAICAVAWLVAHVRMLGRDEREKPQTMIRQLVTPLYAENTLQFYNERVIIMSSIMEHMCADIFQQTGATVRPPVEGHEPIPYRNLLPTKEISYKCPLAPIF
;
A
#
# COMPACT_ATOMS: atom_id res chain seq x y z
N MET A 1 -18.77 -34.83 -19.74
CA MET A 1 -19.05 -33.39 -19.79
C MET A 1 -19.50 -33.03 -21.20
N LYS A 2 -20.70 -32.47 -21.39
CA LYS A 2 -21.17 -32.05 -22.71
C LYS A 2 -20.35 -30.83 -23.14
N VAL A 3 -19.56 -30.96 -24.20
CA VAL A 3 -18.92 -29.82 -24.87
C VAL A 3 -20.05 -28.92 -25.33
N VAL A 4 -20.20 -27.74 -24.71
CA VAL A 4 -21.21 -26.77 -25.11
C VAL A 4 -20.85 -26.30 -26.52
N ASN A 5 -21.81 -26.40 -27.44
CA ASN A 5 -21.65 -25.88 -28.79
C ASN A 5 -21.70 -24.34 -28.73
N LEU A 6 -20.52 -23.71 -28.81
CA LEU A 6 -20.36 -22.26 -28.65
C LEU A 6 -21.18 -21.46 -29.65
N LYS A 7 -21.31 -21.95 -30.90
CA LYS A 7 -22.15 -21.32 -31.92
C LYS A 7 -23.62 -21.31 -31.50
N GLN A 8 -24.11 -22.40 -30.93
CA GLN A 8 -25.48 -22.48 -30.41
C GLN A 8 -25.72 -21.50 -29.26
N ALA A 9 -24.75 -21.36 -28.35
CA ALA A 9 -24.84 -20.42 -27.23
C ALA A 9 -24.85 -18.95 -27.71
N ILE A 10 -24.02 -18.61 -28.69
CA ILE A 10 -24.01 -17.27 -29.32
C ILE A 10 -25.35 -17.01 -30.04
N LEU A 11 -25.86 -18.00 -30.80
CA LEU A 11 -27.14 -17.87 -31.49
C LEU A 11 -28.32 -17.76 -30.51
N GLN A 12 -28.26 -18.43 -29.36
CA GLN A 12 -29.26 -18.28 -28.30
C GLN A 12 -29.23 -16.85 -27.72
N ALA A 13 -28.05 -16.35 -27.36
CA ALA A 13 -27.90 -14.98 -26.86
C ALA A 13 -28.41 -13.94 -27.87
N TRP A 14 -28.12 -14.15 -29.16
CA TRP A 14 -28.62 -13.31 -30.23
C TRP A 14 -30.15 -13.38 -30.38
N LYS A 15 -30.74 -14.59 -30.35
CA LYS A 15 -32.20 -14.79 -30.42
C LYS A 15 -32.92 -14.13 -29.24
N GLU A 16 -32.36 -14.25 -28.05
CA GLU A 16 -32.91 -13.70 -26.80
C GLU A 16 -32.51 -12.22 -26.58
N ARG A 17 -31.73 -11.63 -27.49
CA ARG A 17 -31.25 -10.23 -27.44
C ARG A 17 -30.62 -9.84 -26.11
N TRP A 18 -29.76 -10.71 -25.56
CA TRP A 18 -29.06 -10.43 -24.31
C TRP A 18 -28.21 -9.16 -24.40
N SER A 19 -28.15 -8.38 -23.31
CA SER A 19 -27.16 -7.31 -23.18
C SER A 19 -25.74 -7.88 -23.07
N ASP A 20 -24.71 -7.07 -23.34
CA ASP A 20 -23.31 -7.49 -23.24
C ASP A 20 -22.98 -8.12 -21.87
N TYR A 21 -23.51 -7.53 -20.79
CA TYR A 21 -23.34 -8.03 -19.43
C TYR A 21 -24.06 -9.38 -19.19
N GLN A 22 -25.31 -9.50 -19.66
CA GLN A 22 -26.07 -10.76 -19.56
C GLN A 22 -25.40 -11.88 -20.35
N TRP A 23 -24.89 -11.56 -21.54
CA TRP A 23 -24.14 -12.49 -22.37
C TRP A 23 -22.87 -12.95 -21.65
N ALA A 24 -22.05 -12.04 -21.15
CA ALA A 24 -20.80 -12.38 -20.48
C ALA A 24 -21.01 -13.31 -19.27
N ILE A 25 -22.03 -13.06 -18.43
CA ILE A 25 -22.36 -13.93 -17.29
C ILE A 25 -22.77 -15.33 -17.74
N ASN A 26 -23.67 -15.43 -18.71
CA ASN A 26 -24.22 -16.72 -19.12
C ASN A 26 -23.23 -17.53 -19.93
N ILE A 27 -22.39 -16.88 -20.74
CA ILE A 27 -21.25 -17.52 -21.39
C ILE A 27 -20.23 -17.98 -20.35
N LYS A 28 -19.92 -17.18 -19.32
CA LYS A 28 -19.01 -17.57 -18.23
C LYS A 28 -19.43 -18.85 -17.48
N LYS A 29 -20.74 -19.08 -17.29
CA LYS A 29 -21.28 -20.29 -16.65
C LYS A 29 -20.96 -21.58 -17.42
N ASN A 30 -20.67 -21.46 -18.72
CA ASN A 30 -20.39 -22.59 -19.59
C ASN A 30 -18.90 -22.99 -19.63
N PHE A 31 -18.01 -22.26 -18.94
CA PHE A 31 -16.56 -22.56 -18.93
C PHE A 31 -16.18 -23.53 -17.78
N PRO A 32 -15.25 -24.47 -18.04
CA PRO A 32 -14.66 -25.28 -16.97
C PRO A 32 -13.92 -24.39 -15.97
N LYS A 33 -14.09 -24.64 -14.66
CA LYS A 33 -13.33 -23.94 -13.62
C LYS A 33 -11.84 -24.28 -13.76
N GLY A 34 -10.99 -23.27 -13.94
CA GLY A 34 -9.53 -23.41 -13.95
C GLY A 34 -8.85 -23.44 -15.33
N ALA A 35 -9.59 -23.33 -16.44
CA ALA A 35 -8.98 -23.10 -17.75
C ALA A 35 -8.60 -21.61 -17.92
N THR A 36 -7.47 -21.34 -18.58
CA THR A 36 -7.13 -19.99 -19.06
C THR A 36 -8.25 -19.49 -19.99
N TRP A 37 -8.51 -18.18 -19.98
CA TRP A 37 -9.63 -17.56 -20.71
C TRP A 37 -9.58 -17.76 -22.23
N ASP A 38 -8.44 -18.16 -22.78
CA ASP A 38 -8.30 -18.63 -24.17
C ASP A 38 -8.83 -20.06 -24.34
N TYR A 39 -10.11 -20.29 -24.02
CA TYR A 39 -10.79 -21.48 -24.48
C TYR A 39 -11.00 -21.39 -26.00
N LEU A 40 -10.57 -22.43 -26.71
CA LEU A 40 -10.40 -22.52 -28.17
C LEU A 40 -11.54 -21.84 -28.96
N ASN A 41 -11.15 -20.78 -29.68
CA ASN A 41 -11.89 -20.17 -30.79
C ASN A 41 -13.11 -19.30 -30.43
N LEU A 42 -13.21 -18.72 -29.22
CA LEU A 42 -14.30 -17.78 -28.90
C LEU A 42 -14.29 -16.52 -29.79
N ALA A 43 -13.12 -15.90 -29.97
CA ALA A 43 -12.98 -14.74 -30.86
C ALA A 43 -13.39 -15.10 -32.30
N GLU A 44 -12.94 -16.26 -32.79
CA GLU A 44 -13.29 -16.79 -34.11
C GLU A 44 -14.78 -17.08 -34.23
N ALA A 45 -15.40 -17.76 -33.26
CA ALA A 45 -16.82 -18.07 -33.30
C ALA A 45 -17.70 -16.81 -33.28
N LEU A 46 -17.37 -15.83 -32.44
CA LEU A 46 -18.06 -14.54 -32.44
C LEU A 46 -17.90 -13.81 -33.78
N MET A 47 -16.69 -13.83 -34.34
CA MET A 47 -16.41 -13.19 -35.62
C MET A 47 -17.16 -13.87 -36.78
N GLU A 48 -17.09 -15.20 -36.90
CA GLU A 48 -17.82 -15.96 -37.91
C GLU A 48 -19.32 -15.67 -37.85
N GLN A 49 -19.92 -15.67 -36.66
CA GLN A 49 -21.36 -15.39 -36.50
C GLN A 49 -21.70 -13.92 -36.76
N ALA A 50 -20.81 -13.00 -36.43
CA ALA A 50 -20.99 -11.58 -36.75
C ALA A 50 -20.93 -11.34 -38.27
N MET A 51 -20.15 -12.13 -39.01
CA MET A 51 -19.85 -11.94 -40.43
C MET A 51 -20.65 -12.86 -41.38
N ILE A 52 -21.84 -13.33 -41.01
CA ILE A 52 -22.67 -14.14 -41.94
C ILE A 52 -23.37 -13.28 -43.01
N GLY A 53 -23.86 -12.09 -42.64
CA GLY A 53 -24.65 -11.23 -43.54
C GLY A 53 -23.82 -10.24 -44.37
N PRO A 54 -24.42 -9.52 -45.35
CA PRO A 54 -23.70 -8.52 -46.15
C PRO A 54 -23.11 -7.37 -45.30
N SER A 55 -23.69 -7.13 -44.12
CA SER A 55 -23.18 -6.24 -43.08
C SER A 55 -22.96 -7.02 -41.77
N PRO A 56 -22.05 -6.57 -40.90
CA PRO A 56 -21.77 -7.24 -39.63
C PRO A 56 -22.97 -7.14 -38.69
N ASN A 57 -23.29 -8.22 -38.00
CA ASN A 57 -24.34 -8.26 -36.99
C ASN A 57 -23.93 -7.40 -35.78
N PRO A 58 -24.62 -6.27 -35.50
CA PRO A 58 -24.16 -5.31 -34.51
C PRO A 58 -24.18 -5.85 -33.07
N LEU A 59 -25.11 -6.76 -32.76
CA LEU A 59 -25.23 -7.34 -31.42
C LEU A 59 -24.11 -8.37 -31.15
N ILE A 60 -23.82 -9.23 -32.12
CA ILE A 60 -22.73 -10.20 -31.96
C ILE A 60 -21.37 -9.47 -31.95
N LEU A 61 -21.26 -8.38 -32.72
CA LEU A 61 -20.09 -7.52 -32.69
C LEU A 61 -19.93 -6.80 -31.33
N SER A 62 -21.02 -6.39 -30.67
CA SER A 62 -20.93 -5.81 -29.31
C SER A 62 -20.41 -6.82 -28.29
N TYR A 63 -20.81 -8.09 -28.40
CA TYR A 63 -20.24 -9.16 -27.57
C TYR A 63 -18.74 -9.33 -27.78
N LEU A 64 -18.25 -9.27 -29.02
CA LEU A 64 -16.81 -9.30 -29.30
C LEU A 64 -16.09 -8.08 -28.72
N LYS A 65 -16.62 -6.87 -28.91
CA LYS A 65 -16.07 -5.63 -28.33
C LYS A 65 -16.01 -5.69 -26.80
N TYR A 66 -17.04 -6.24 -26.17
CA TYR A 66 -17.08 -6.46 -24.74
C TYR A 66 -16.03 -7.49 -24.30
N ALA A 67 -15.92 -8.62 -25.00
CA ALA A 67 -14.93 -9.66 -24.72
C ALA A 67 -13.49 -9.13 -24.80
N ILE A 68 -13.19 -8.26 -25.76
CA ILE A 68 -11.89 -7.58 -25.90
C ILE A 68 -11.65 -6.64 -24.72
N SER A 69 -12.63 -5.79 -24.39
CA SER A 69 -12.51 -4.78 -23.32
C SER A 69 -12.37 -5.40 -21.93
N SER A 70 -13.02 -6.56 -21.71
CA SER A 70 -12.98 -7.32 -20.46
C SER A 70 -11.88 -8.38 -20.41
N GLN A 71 -11.02 -8.45 -21.43
CA GLN A 71 -9.92 -9.43 -21.54
C GLN A 71 -10.39 -10.90 -21.44
N MET A 72 -11.62 -11.18 -21.90
CA MET A 72 -12.12 -12.55 -22.01
C MET A 72 -11.50 -13.33 -23.19
N VAL A 73 -10.91 -12.63 -24.15
CA VAL A 73 -10.19 -13.19 -25.30
C VAL A 73 -8.84 -12.49 -25.43
N SER A 74 -7.78 -13.22 -25.80
CA SER A 74 -6.47 -12.61 -26.06
C SER A 74 -6.45 -11.81 -27.37
N TYR A 75 -5.64 -10.75 -27.43
CA TYR A 75 -5.45 -9.98 -28.67
C TYR A 75 -4.92 -10.85 -29.81
N SER A 76 -4.09 -11.85 -29.51
CA SER A 76 -3.61 -12.80 -30.51
C SER A 76 -4.77 -13.60 -31.14
N SER A 77 -5.70 -14.11 -30.33
CA SER A 77 -6.87 -14.85 -30.84
C SER A 77 -7.77 -13.98 -31.74
N VAL A 78 -7.91 -12.69 -31.43
CA VAL A 78 -8.69 -11.74 -32.23
C VAL A 78 -7.99 -11.44 -33.55
N LEU A 79 -6.68 -11.19 -33.53
CA LEU A 79 -5.89 -11.01 -34.76
C LEU A 79 -5.93 -12.25 -35.65
N ALA A 80 -5.84 -13.45 -35.05
CA ALA A 80 -5.99 -14.72 -35.78
C ALA A 80 -7.34 -14.78 -36.50
N ALA A 81 -8.44 -14.47 -35.81
CA ALA A 81 -9.78 -14.46 -36.38
C ALA A 81 -9.92 -13.45 -37.53
N ILE A 82 -9.35 -12.24 -37.38
CA ILE A 82 -9.36 -11.21 -38.44
C ILE A 82 -8.64 -11.73 -39.69
N SER A 83 -7.45 -12.31 -39.52
CA SER A 83 -6.63 -12.78 -40.64
C SER A 83 -7.27 -13.92 -41.46
N LYS A 84 -8.33 -14.56 -40.96
CA LYS A 84 -9.08 -15.62 -41.66
C LYS A 84 -10.18 -15.09 -42.58
N PHE A 85 -10.57 -13.82 -42.46
CA PHE A 85 -11.61 -13.23 -43.31
C PHE A 85 -11.01 -12.89 -44.69
N ASP A 86 -11.52 -13.43 -45.79
CA ASP A 86 -10.93 -13.25 -47.13
C ASP A 86 -11.83 -12.49 -48.13
N ASP A 87 -13.10 -12.26 -47.78
CA ASP A 87 -14.07 -11.59 -48.66
C ASP A 87 -14.02 -10.05 -48.54
N PHE A 88 -12.99 -9.45 -49.14
CA PHE A 88 -12.81 -7.98 -49.18
C PHE A 88 -13.89 -7.23 -49.98
N SER A 89 -14.75 -7.93 -50.72
CA SER A 89 -15.88 -7.32 -51.43
C SER A 89 -16.94 -6.77 -50.47
N ARG A 90 -17.00 -7.32 -49.24
CA ARG A 90 -17.91 -6.90 -48.17
C ARG A 90 -17.33 -5.74 -47.35
N GLU A 91 -17.32 -4.55 -47.94
CA GLU A 91 -16.69 -3.33 -47.42
C GLU A 91 -17.09 -2.99 -45.97
N LEU A 92 -18.36 -3.15 -45.59
CA LEU A 92 -18.83 -2.89 -44.23
C LEU A 92 -18.24 -3.86 -43.19
N CYS A 93 -18.00 -5.11 -43.58
CA CYS A 93 -17.39 -6.11 -42.71
C CYS A 93 -15.91 -5.81 -42.51
N VAL A 94 -15.19 -5.50 -43.60
CA VAL A 94 -13.78 -5.06 -43.55
C VAL A 94 -13.64 -3.83 -42.65
N LYS A 95 -14.51 -2.82 -42.82
CA LYS A 95 -14.51 -1.62 -41.97
C LYS A 95 -14.66 -1.95 -40.49
N SER A 96 -15.62 -2.80 -40.12
CA SER A 96 -15.81 -3.18 -38.72
C SER A 96 -14.64 -4.00 -38.16
N LEU A 97 -13.97 -4.83 -38.97
CA LEU A 97 -12.75 -5.54 -38.54
C LEU A 97 -11.60 -4.56 -38.26
N LEU A 98 -11.42 -3.55 -39.10
CA LEU A 98 -10.43 -2.49 -38.87
C LEU A 98 -10.72 -1.70 -37.59
N GLU A 99 -11.99 -1.37 -37.33
CA GLU A 99 -12.40 -0.70 -36.07
C GLU A 99 -12.14 -1.56 -34.84
N ILE A 100 -12.29 -2.89 -34.93
CA ILE A 100 -11.95 -3.82 -33.85
C ILE A 100 -10.44 -3.79 -33.57
N MET A 101 -9.59 -3.73 -34.60
CA MET A 101 -8.14 -3.64 -34.44
C MET A 101 -7.71 -2.38 -33.70
N ASP A 102 -8.35 -1.24 -33.98
CA ASP A 102 -8.04 0.05 -33.36
C ASP A 102 -8.24 0.04 -31.84
N MET A 103 -9.10 -0.84 -31.31
CA MET A 103 -9.35 -0.96 -29.87
C MET A 103 -8.10 -1.35 -29.07
N PHE A 104 -7.16 -2.09 -29.68
CA PHE A 104 -6.05 -2.71 -28.93
C PHE A 104 -4.69 -2.69 -29.63
N CYS A 105 -4.56 -2.18 -30.86
CA CYS A 105 -3.30 -2.19 -31.63
C CYS A 105 -2.12 -1.53 -30.90
N HIS A 106 -2.36 -0.51 -30.07
CA HIS A 106 -1.34 0.17 -29.26
C HIS A 106 -0.88 -0.64 -28.03
N ARG A 107 -1.63 -1.67 -27.62
CA ARG A 107 -1.38 -2.48 -26.41
C ARG A 107 -0.73 -3.84 -26.69
N LEU A 108 -0.44 -4.15 -27.95
CA LEU A 108 0.19 -5.42 -28.33
C LEU A 108 1.55 -5.57 -27.63
N SER A 109 1.72 -6.61 -26.82
CA SER A 109 2.94 -6.83 -26.05
C SER A 109 3.12 -8.29 -25.69
N CYS A 110 4.38 -8.72 -25.51
CA CYS A 110 4.77 -10.08 -25.18
C CYS A 110 5.16 -10.18 -23.71
N HIS A 111 4.20 -10.53 -22.83
CA HIS A 111 4.43 -10.64 -21.37
C HIS A 111 4.15 -12.05 -20.82
N GLY A 112 4.08 -13.07 -21.68
CA GLY A 112 3.61 -14.43 -21.33
C GLY A 112 4.62 -15.53 -21.59
N LYS A 113 4.12 -16.77 -21.71
CA LYS A 113 4.96 -17.92 -22.08
C LYS A 113 5.49 -17.76 -23.50
N ALA A 114 6.64 -18.35 -23.79
CA ALA A 114 7.26 -18.29 -25.12
C ALA A 114 6.30 -18.71 -26.25
N GLU A 115 5.50 -19.75 -26.03
CA GLU A 115 4.50 -20.23 -27.00
C GLU A 115 3.41 -19.19 -27.30
N GLU A 116 2.92 -18.46 -26.29
CA GLU A 116 1.90 -17.41 -26.44
C GLU A 116 2.49 -16.20 -27.18
N CYS A 117 3.73 -15.84 -26.87
CA CYS A 117 4.46 -14.76 -27.55
C CYS A 117 4.72 -15.11 -29.03
N ILE A 118 5.13 -16.35 -29.33
CA ILE A 118 5.29 -16.83 -30.71
C ILE A 118 3.92 -16.86 -31.42
N GLY A 119 2.85 -17.28 -30.72
CA GLY A 119 1.48 -17.20 -31.23
C GLY A 119 1.10 -15.78 -31.64
N LEU A 120 1.37 -14.79 -30.78
CA LEU A 120 1.16 -13.38 -31.10
C LEU A 120 1.96 -12.95 -32.34
N CYS A 121 3.25 -13.29 -32.41
CA CYS A 121 4.10 -13.03 -33.57
C CYS A 121 3.46 -13.55 -34.87
N ARG A 122 3.05 -14.83 -34.91
CA ARG A 122 2.40 -15.44 -36.09
C ARG A 122 1.11 -14.73 -36.47
N THR A 123 0.25 -14.44 -35.49
CA THR A 123 -1.05 -13.76 -35.74
C THR A 123 -0.87 -12.32 -36.22
N LEU A 124 0.14 -11.61 -35.71
CA LEU A 124 0.50 -10.28 -36.16
C LEU A 124 1.01 -10.30 -37.60
N GLN A 125 1.86 -11.27 -37.95
CA GLN A 125 2.26 -11.50 -39.34
C GLN A 125 1.04 -11.77 -40.23
N GLY A 126 0.13 -12.64 -39.79
CA GLY A 126 -1.11 -12.96 -40.51
C GLY A 126 -1.96 -11.73 -40.80
N VAL A 127 -2.13 -10.83 -39.83
CA VAL A 127 -2.89 -9.59 -40.02
C VAL A 127 -2.16 -8.58 -40.91
N VAL A 128 -0.83 -8.51 -40.88
CA VAL A 128 -0.06 -7.70 -41.83
C VAL A 128 -0.28 -8.21 -43.27
N VAL A 129 -0.26 -9.53 -43.48
CA VAL A 129 -0.58 -10.13 -44.79
C VAL A 129 -2.02 -9.80 -45.20
N TRP A 130 -2.97 -9.93 -44.28
CA TRP A 130 -4.38 -9.60 -44.51
C TRP A 130 -4.58 -8.14 -44.95
N LEU A 131 -3.92 -7.18 -44.29
CA LEU A 131 -3.98 -5.77 -44.67
C LEU A 131 -3.35 -5.51 -46.05
N LEU A 132 -2.24 -6.18 -46.38
CA LEU A 132 -1.62 -6.09 -47.70
C LEU A 132 -2.55 -6.64 -48.79
N GLN A 133 -3.22 -7.77 -48.53
CA GLN A 133 -4.21 -8.36 -49.43
C GLN A 133 -5.41 -7.43 -49.63
N GLY A 134 -5.91 -6.80 -48.56
CA GLY A 134 -7.00 -5.83 -48.65
C GLY A 134 -6.60 -4.62 -49.49
N CYS A 135 -5.42 -4.06 -49.27
CA CYS A 135 -4.89 -3.00 -50.12
C CYS A 135 -4.76 -3.44 -51.59
N ALA A 136 -4.21 -4.64 -51.85
CA ALA A 136 -4.07 -5.16 -53.21
C ALA A 136 -5.43 -5.34 -53.89
N PHE A 137 -6.41 -5.90 -53.18
CA PHE A 137 -7.79 -6.07 -53.68
C PHE A 137 -8.43 -4.75 -54.07
N TYR A 138 -8.31 -3.70 -53.25
CA TYR A 138 -8.90 -2.40 -53.58
C TYR A 138 -8.15 -1.68 -54.71
N CYS A 139 -6.84 -1.87 -54.86
CA CYS A 139 -6.11 -1.41 -56.05
C CYS A 139 -6.63 -2.12 -57.31
N GLU A 140 -6.78 -3.44 -57.27
CA GLU A 140 -7.34 -4.23 -58.38
C GLU A 140 -8.76 -3.77 -58.76
N LYS A 141 -9.61 -3.52 -57.76
CA LYS A 141 -10.96 -2.98 -57.98
C LYS A 141 -10.93 -1.59 -58.65
N LEU A 142 -9.98 -0.72 -58.29
CA LEU A 142 -9.77 0.57 -58.97
C LEU A 142 -9.28 0.39 -60.41
N ARG A 143 -8.46 -0.65 -60.66
CA ARG A 143 -7.98 -0.99 -62.00
C ARG A 143 -9.11 -1.44 -62.92
N GLU A 144 -10.01 -2.29 -62.42
CA GLU A 144 -11.12 -2.86 -63.20
C GLU A 144 -12.26 -1.86 -63.44
N PHE A 145 -12.65 -1.10 -62.42
CA PHE A 145 -13.86 -0.26 -62.46
C PHE A 145 -13.57 1.26 -62.55
N GLY A 146 -12.30 1.66 -62.50
CA GLY A 146 -11.88 3.06 -62.52
C GLY A 146 -11.98 3.76 -61.16
N PRO A 147 -11.72 5.08 -61.10
CA PRO A 147 -11.68 5.84 -59.86
C PRO A 147 -13.04 5.82 -59.12
N SER A 148 -13.02 5.40 -57.86
CA SER A 148 -14.20 5.33 -57.00
C SER A 148 -13.87 5.83 -55.60
N ALA A 149 -14.56 6.87 -55.15
CA ALA A 149 -14.32 7.48 -53.84
C ALA A 149 -14.54 6.50 -52.66
N SER A 150 -15.50 5.57 -52.79
CA SER A 150 -15.74 4.54 -51.76
C SER A 150 -14.63 3.49 -51.73
N THR A 151 -14.10 3.13 -52.89
CA THR A 151 -13.00 2.17 -53.01
C THR A 151 -11.70 2.80 -52.51
N GLU A 152 -11.43 4.06 -52.85
CA GLU A 152 -10.29 4.81 -52.31
C GLU A 152 -10.38 4.97 -50.78
N ALA A 153 -11.57 5.18 -50.22
CA ALA A 153 -11.77 5.25 -48.77
C ALA A 153 -11.46 3.91 -48.09
N SER A 154 -11.87 2.79 -48.68
CA SER A 154 -11.59 1.45 -48.16
C SER A 154 -10.11 1.08 -48.24
N LEU A 155 -9.46 1.44 -49.37
CA LEU A 155 -8.01 1.32 -49.55
C LEU A 155 -7.25 2.14 -48.50
N LYS A 156 -7.64 3.40 -48.31
CA LYS A 156 -7.06 4.29 -47.29
C LYS A 156 -7.22 3.72 -45.89
N ALA A 157 -8.38 3.16 -45.55
CA ALA A 157 -8.61 2.57 -44.23
C ALA A 157 -7.65 1.39 -43.95
N CYS A 158 -7.46 0.49 -44.92
CA CYS A 158 -6.50 -0.61 -44.80
C CYS A 158 -5.06 -0.10 -44.70
N GLN A 159 -4.69 0.87 -45.55
CA GLN A 159 -3.36 1.47 -45.55
C GLN A 159 -3.02 2.14 -44.22
N GLU A 160 -3.94 2.91 -43.64
CA GLU A 160 -3.71 3.59 -42.36
C GLU A 160 -3.41 2.60 -41.24
N ARG A 161 -4.15 1.47 -41.15
CA ARG A 161 -3.92 0.45 -40.10
C ARG A 161 -2.62 -0.31 -40.36
N LEU A 162 -2.27 -0.57 -41.63
CA LEU A 162 -0.99 -1.16 -42.00
C LEU A 162 0.17 -0.25 -41.56
N TYR A 163 0.08 1.04 -41.86
CA TYR A 163 1.08 2.02 -41.43
C TYR A 163 1.18 2.09 -39.91
N THR A 164 0.07 2.23 -39.19
CA THR A 164 0.08 2.31 -37.72
C THR A 164 0.72 1.08 -37.09
N LEU A 165 0.42 -0.13 -37.59
CA LEU A 165 1.05 -1.35 -37.09
C LEU A 165 2.54 -1.40 -37.40
N MET A 166 2.94 -1.10 -38.63
CA MET A 166 4.31 -1.25 -39.10
C MET A 166 5.22 -0.08 -38.74
N ASN A 167 4.69 1.09 -38.36
CA ASN A 167 5.49 2.21 -37.90
C ASN A 167 6.12 1.94 -36.52
N SER A 168 5.56 1.00 -35.75
CA SER A 168 6.14 0.56 -34.48
C SER A 168 7.31 -0.40 -34.69
N THR A 169 8.51 0.01 -34.26
CA THR A 169 9.73 -0.83 -34.26
C THR A 169 9.51 -2.16 -33.55
N LYS A 170 8.79 -2.15 -32.41
CA LYS A 170 8.38 -3.35 -31.67
C LYS A 170 7.56 -4.31 -32.53
N ASN A 171 6.52 -3.81 -33.21
CA ASN A 171 5.66 -4.67 -34.02
C ASN A 171 6.43 -5.26 -35.20
N ARG A 172 7.29 -4.46 -35.86
CA ARG A 172 8.16 -4.97 -36.92
C ARG A 172 9.11 -6.06 -36.41
N ALA A 173 9.67 -5.93 -35.21
CA ALA A 173 10.49 -6.97 -34.58
C ALA A 173 9.68 -8.25 -34.28
N LEU A 174 8.44 -8.12 -33.79
CA LEU A 174 7.54 -9.28 -33.59
C LEU A 174 7.23 -10.00 -34.91
N VAL A 175 7.00 -9.24 -36.00
CA VAL A 175 6.81 -9.79 -37.34
C VAL A 175 8.10 -10.45 -37.85
N HIS A 176 9.28 -9.89 -37.55
CA HIS A 176 10.56 -10.51 -37.89
C HIS A 176 10.73 -11.88 -37.25
N ILE A 177 10.41 -12.01 -35.94
CA ILE A 177 10.43 -13.28 -35.22
C ILE A 177 9.49 -14.30 -35.89
N ALA A 178 8.29 -13.88 -36.25
CA ALA A 178 7.32 -14.73 -36.96
C ALA A 178 7.88 -15.27 -38.29
N ARG A 179 8.58 -14.42 -39.07
CA ARG A 179 9.19 -14.80 -40.36
C ARG A 179 10.35 -15.77 -40.23
N LEU A 180 11.05 -15.77 -39.10
CA LEU A 180 12.13 -16.72 -38.83
C LEU A 180 11.58 -18.10 -38.45
N GLU A 181 10.41 -18.12 -37.83
CA GLU A 181 9.75 -19.33 -37.34
C GLU A 181 8.93 -20.03 -38.44
N ASP A 182 8.27 -19.27 -39.30
CA ASP A 182 7.53 -19.79 -40.45
C ASP A 182 8.46 -20.07 -41.64
N GLN A 183 8.80 -21.34 -41.87
CA GLN A 183 9.63 -21.76 -43.02
C GLN A 183 8.93 -21.50 -44.37
N SER A 184 7.61 -21.25 -44.38
CA SER A 184 6.84 -20.93 -45.58
C SER A 184 6.92 -19.43 -45.91
N LYS A 185 8.05 -19.00 -46.45
CA LYS A 185 8.38 -17.60 -46.82
C LYS A 185 7.40 -16.91 -47.80
N SER A 186 6.28 -17.51 -48.20
CA SER A 186 5.56 -17.21 -49.45
C SER A 186 4.48 -16.13 -49.36
N PHE A 187 3.66 -16.08 -48.30
CA PHE A 187 2.41 -15.30 -48.32
C PHE A 187 2.59 -13.78 -48.21
N MET A 188 3.50 -13.32 -47.35
CA MET A 188 3.77 -11.87 -47.21
C MET A 188 4.46 -11.31 -48.45
N ILE A 189 5.37 -12.08 -49.05
CA ILE A 189 6.08 -11.67 -50.26
C ILE A 189 5.10 -11.59 -51.44
N SER A 190 4.18 -12.56 -51.58
CA SER A 190 3.17 -12.52 -52.63
C SER A 190 2.20 -11.34 -52.46
N ALA A 191 1.68 -11.12 -51.24
CA ALA A 191 0.77 -10.00 -50.98
C ALA A 191 1.44 -8.65 -51.21
N TYR A 192 2.71 -8.50 -50.81
CA TYR A 192 3.54 -7.34 -51.10
C TYR A 192 3.71 -7.11 -52.61
N PHE A 193 3.98 -8.18 -53.36
CA PHE A 193 4.16 -8.13 -54.81
C PHE A 193 2.87 -7.67 -55.53
N PHE A 194 1.73 -8.29 -55.22
CA PHE A 194 0.43 -7.92 -55.82
C PHE A 194 0.04 -6.47 -55.51
N LEU A 195 0.26 -5.99 -54.28
CA LEU A 195 0.02 -4.58 -53.96
C LEU A 195 0.95 -3.66 -54.76
N THR A 196 2.20 -4.06 -54.96
CA THR A 196 3.16 -3.27 -55.73
C THR A 196 2.77 -3.17 -57.21
N GLU A 197 2.28 -4.25 -57.82
CA GLU A 197 1.73 -4.22 -59.19
C GLU A 197 0.47 -3.36 -59.29
N GLY A 198 -0.38 -3.41 -58.26
CA GLY A 198 -1.62 -2.62 -58.20
C GLY A 198 -1.41 -1.10 -58.06
N LEU A 199 -0.25 -0.62 -57.60
CA LEU A 199 0.02 0.80 -57.36
C LEU A 199 -0.18 1.71 -58.58
N SER A 200 -0.02 1.19 -59.80
CA SER A 200 -0.23 1.98 -61.02
C SER A 200 -1.69 2.38 -61.24
N SER A 201 -2.63 1.66 -60.63
CA SER A 201 -4.08 1.89 -60.75
C SER A 201 -4.60 3.04 -59.85
N VAL A 202 -3.82 3.45 -58.84
CA VAL A 202 -4.24 4.48 -57.88
C VAL A 202 -3.98 5.86 -58.48
N SER A 203 -5.05 6.57 -58.86
CA SER A 203 -4.99 7.93 -59.40
C SER A 203 -4.62 9.00 -58.36
N ASN A 204 -4.95 8.76 -57.09
CA ASN A 204 -4.68 9.70 -56.01
C ASN A 204 -3.21 9.63 -55.56
N GLN A 205 -2.42 10.63 -55.97
CA GLN A 205 -0.98 10.65 -55.72
C GLN A 205 -0.62 10.67 -54.22
N ALA A 206 -1.40 11.36 -53.38
CA ALA A 206 -1.14 11.40 -51.94
C ALA A 206 -1.39 10.05 -51.27
N LEU A 207 -2.44 9.33 -51.68
CA LEU A 207 -2.71 7.98 -51.20
C LEU A 207 -1.63 7.01 -51.68
N LYS A 208 -1.22 7.12 -52.94
CA LYS A 208 -0.12 6.32 -53.51
C LYS A 208 1.17 6.47 -52.71
N THR A 209 1.60 7.69 -52.40
CA THR A 209 2.79 7.94 -51.55
C THR A 209 2.68 7.26 -50.18
N LYS A 210 1.51 7.34 -49.52
CA LYS A 210 1.30 6.68 -48.22
C LYS A 210 1.35 5.15 -48.30
N ILE A 211 0.88 4.56 -49.40
CA ILE A 211 1.02 3.12 -49.63
C ILE A 211 2.50 2.75 -49.82
N GLU A 212 3.25 3.54 -50.59
CA GLU A 212 4.69 3.35 -50.79
C GLU A 212 5.47 3.45 -49.47
N GLU A 213 5.15 4.41 -48.60
CA GLU A 213 5.72 4.53 -47.25
C GLU A 213 5.41 3.28 -46.40
N SER A 214 4.18 2.79 -46.44
CA SER A 214 3.77 1.58 -45.71
C SER A 214 4.51 0.33 -46.22
N LEU A 215 4.69 0.23 -47.55
CA LEU A 215 5.47 -0.84 -48.18
C LEU A 215 6.96 -0.76 -47.82
N ALA A 216 7.53 0.44 -47.68
CA ALA A 216 8.91 0.62 -47.23
C ALA A 216 9.10 0.08 -45.80
N LEU A 217 8.15 0.33 -44.90
CA LEU A 217 8.16 -0.22 -43.53
C LEU A 217 8.04 -1.75 -43.50
N VAL A 218 7.22 -2.34 -44.37
CA VAL A 218 7.13 -3.81 -44.49
C VAL A 218 8.44 -4.39 -45.04
N LYS A 219 9.07 -3.71 -45.99
CA LYS A 219 10.35 -4.11 -46.60
C LYS A 219 11.51 -4.03 -45.61
N SER A 220 11.49 -3.13 -44.62
CA SER A 220 12.57 -2.96 -43.65
C SER A 220 12.62 -4.05 -42.57
N VAL A 221 11.56 -4.84 -42.38
CA VAL A 221 11.47 -5.90 -41.34
C VAL A 221 12.68 -6.86 -41.30
N PRO A 222 13.27 -7.34 -42.42
CA PRO A 222 14.46 -8.21 -42.39
C PRO A 222 15.75 -7.49 -41.95
N GLN A 223 15.83 -6.17 -42.09
CA GLN A 223 17.03 -5.36 -41.86
C GLN A 223 17.10 -4.79 -40.43
N MET A 224 16.10 -5.06 -39.59
CA MET A 224 15.92 -4.41 -38.29
C MET A 224 16.90 -4.79 -37.19
N LEU A 225 17.75 -5.81 -37.37
CA LEU A 225 18.74 -6.19 -36.37
C LEU A 225 19.82 -5.10 -36.14
N SER A 226 19.87 -4.05 -36.97
CA SER A 226 20.79 -2.91 -36.85
C SER A 226 20.16 -1.60 -36.36
N GLU A 227 18.83 -1.52 -36.16
CA GLU A 227 18.18 -0.28 -35.71
C GLU A 227 17.95 -0.28 -34.20
N GLN A 228 18.53 0.70 -33.49
CA GLN A 228 18.14 1.00 -32.11
C GLN A 228 16.70 1.52 -32.12
N SER A 229 15.83 0.93 -31.30
CA SER A 229 14.45 1.40 -31.15
C SER A 229 14.42 2.79 -30.54
N ASP A 230 13.61 3.69 -31.12
CA ASP A 230 13.16 4.87 -30.37
C ASP A 230 12.55 4.42 -29.05
N PRO A 231 12.94 5.01 -27.91
CA PRO A 231 12.35 4.65 -26.63
C PRO A 231 10.84 4.89 -26.69
N PRO A 232 9.99 3.95 -26.23
CA PRO A 232 8.57 4.19 -26.15
C PRO A 232 8.33 5.45 -25.31
N VAL A 233 7.41 6.32 -25.74
CA VAL A 233 6.91 7.42 -24.92
C VAL A 233 6.14 6.79 -23.76
N ASN A 234 6.87 6.42 -22.71
CA ASN A 234 6.32 5.79 -21.53
C ASN A 234 5.76 6.90 -20.65
N VAL A 235 4.43 7.05 -20.65
CA VAL A 235 3.74 8.12 -19.91
C VAL A 235 3.57 7.77 -18.42
N SER A 236 3.95 6.56 -18.01
CA SER A 236 3.82 6.08 -16.63
C SER A 236 5.09 5.39 -16.15
N PHE A 237 5.50 5.72 -14.91
CA PHE A 237 6.67 5.15 -14.24
C PHE A 237 6.25 4.44 -12.94
N PRO A 238 5.68 3.22 -13.04
CA PRO A 238 5.12 2.52 -11.89
C PRO A 238 6.15 2.19 -10.81
N SER A 239 7.43 2.10 -11.15
CA SER A 239 8.50 1.86 -10.18
C SER A 239 8.66 3.00 -9.17
N VAL A 240 8.55 4.26 -9.63
CA VAL A 240 8.56 5.43 -8.73
C VAL A 240 7.35 5.39 -7.83
N HIS A 241 6.17 5.15 -8.42
CA HIS A 241 4.91 5.11 -7.70
C HIS A 241 4.90 4.02 -6.61
N ALA A 242 5.25 2.78 -6.98
CA ALA A 242 5.29 1.64 -6.06
C ALA A 242 6.32 1.84 -4.94
N PHE A 243 7.47 2.42 -5.26
CA PHE A 243 8.50 2.69 -4.26
C PHE A 243 8.04 3.75 -3.24
N VAL A 244 7.45 4.85 -3.70
CA VAL A 244 6.88 5.88 -2.80
C VAL A 244 5.72 5.31 -1.97
N MET A 245 4.89 4.43 -2.55
CA MET A 245 3.84 3.71 -1.83
C MET A 245 4.38 2.83 -0.70
N LEU A 246 5.44 2.07 -0.97
CA LEU A 246 6.12 1.24 0.03
C LEU A 246 6.70 2.10 1.16
N GLU A 247 7.40 3.18 0.80
CA GLU A 247 8.04 4.08 1.76
C GLU A 247 7.03 4.81 2.66
N GLY A 248 5.91 5.27 2.09
CA GLY A 248 4.85 5.93 2.85
C GLY A 248 4.11 4.98 3.80
N THR A 249 4.02 3.69 3.46
CA THR A 249 3.34 2.68 4.28
C THR A 249 4.25 2.14 5.40
N MET A 250 5.50 1.81 5.08
CA MET A 250 6.36 1.03 5.97
C MET A 250 7.48 1.86 6.63
N ASN A 251 7.97 2.93 5.98
CA ASN A 251 9.24 3.57 6.34
C ASN A 251 9.09 5.07 6.67
N LEU A 252 8.00 5.46 7.33
CA LEU A 252 7.79 6.87 7.71
C LEU A 252 8.94 7.41 8.58
N THR A 253 9.48 6.58 9.48
CA THR A 253 10.60 6.92 10.40
C THR A 253 11.98 6.88 9.74
N GLY A 254 12.08 6.30 8.53
CA GLY A 254 13.34 6.15 7.81
C GLY A 254 13.98 7.50 7.47
N GLU A 255 15.32 7.53 7.38
CA GLU A 255 16.05 8.74 7.02
C GLU A 255 15.71 9.21 5.59
N ILE A 256 15.78 10.53 5.36
CA ILE A 256 15.46 11.12 4.05
C ILE A 256 16.51 10.74 2.99
N GLN A 257 17.78 10.58 3.39
CA GLN A 257 18.88 10.41 2.44
C GLN A 257 18.81 9.07 1.65
N PRO A 258 18.60 7.90 2.28
CA PRO A 258 18.42 6.64 1.55
C PRO A 258 17.26 6.69 0.54
N LEU A 259 16.13 7.27 0.95
CA LEU A 259 14.96 7.47 0.09
C LEU A 259 15.32 8.28 -1.16
N VAL A 260 16.05 9.38 -1.00
CA VAL A 260 16.52 10.24 -2.10
C VAL A 260 17.47 9.47 -3.04
N GLU A 261 18.40 8.69 -2.50
CA GLU A 261 19.37 7.91 -3.29
C GLU A 261 18.69 6.82 -4.12
N GLN A 262 17.75 6.10 -3.54
CA GLN A 262 16.97 5.06 -4.22
C GLN A 262 16.07 5.67 -5.31
N LEU A 263 15.40 6.79 -5.01
CA LEU A 263 14.63 7.56 -5.98
C LEU A 263 15.48 8.03 -7.17
N MET A 264 16.68 8.55 -6.90
CA MET A 264 17.62 8.96 -7.95
C MET A 264 18.15 7.77 -8.76
N MET A 265 18.36 6.63 -8.13
CA MET A 265 18.74 5.39 -8.82
C MET A 265 17.65 4.96 -9.80
N ILE A 266 16.38 4.93 -9.38
CA ILE A 266 15.23 4.62 -10.25
C ILE A 266 15.15 5.61 -11.41
N LYS A 267 15.23 6.93 -11.11
CA LYS A 267 15.22 7.99 -12.13
C LYS A 267 16.30 7.79 -13.19
N ARG A 268 17.53 7.48 -12.79
CA ARG A 268 18.67 7.27 -13.69
C ARG A 268 18.53 5.99 -14.52
N MET A 269 18.14 4.88 -13.90
CA MET A 269 17.98 3.59 -14.59
C MET A 269 16.89 3.64 -15.67
N GLN A 270 15.80 4.38 -15.41
CA GLN A 270 14.67 4.50 -16.32
C GLN A 270 14.69 5.76 -17.20
N GLN A 271 15.72 6.61 -17.06
CA GLN A 271 15.87 7.88 -17.78
C GLN A 271 14.61 8.75 -17.72
N ILE A 272 14.05 8.91 -16.51
CA ILE A 272 12.76 9.57 -16.30
C ILE A 272 12.93 11.10 -16.38
N PRO A 273 12.16 11.82 -17.23
CA PRO A 273 12.13 13.28 -17.23
C PRO A 273 11.74 13.84 -15.86
N THR A 274 12.43 14.88 -15.38
CA THR A 274 12.22 15.43 -14.02
C THR A 274 10.75 15.80 -13.72
N PRO A 275 10.00 16.48 -14.62
CA PRO A 275 8.61 16.81 -14.33
C PRO A 275 7.73 15.57 -14.13
N LEU A 276 7.92 14.53 -14.95
CA LEU A 276 7.16 13.27 -14.84
C LEU A 276 7.57 12.46 -13.61
N PHE A 277 8.85 12.53 -13.24
CA PHE A 277 9.37 11.91 -12.03
C PHE A 277 8.71 12.50 -10.77
N VAL A 278 8.67 13.84 -10.67
CA VAL A 278 8.02 14.53 -9.55
C VAL A 278 6.50 14.30 -9.55
N LEU A 279 5.87 14.29 -10.72
CA LEU A 279 4.45 13.95 -10.87
C LEU A 279 4.12 12.57 -10.30
N GLU A 280 4.92 11.54 -10.60
CA GLU A 280 4.66 10.18 -10.09
C GLU A 280 4.83 10.07 -8.58
N ILE A 281 5.78 10.83 -7.98
CA ILE A 281 5.89 10.94 -6.52
C ILE A 281 4.60 11.51 -5.94
N TRP A 282 4.09 12.62 -6.50
CA TRP A 282 2.85 13.22 -6.02
C TRP A 282 1.63 12.33 -6.20
N LYS A 283 1.51 11.65 -7.35
CA LYS A 283 0.44 10.68 -7.57
C LYS A 283 0.42 9.60 -6.48
N ALA A 284 1.58 9.06 -6.11
CA ALA A 284 1.68 8.07 -5.04
C ALA A 284 1.25 8.65 -3.69
N CYS A 285 1.69 9.86 -3.34
CA CYS A 285 1.30 10.52 -2.10
C CYS A 285 -0.22 10.71 -1.99
N PHE A 286 -0.85 11.26 -3.04
CA PHE A 286 -2.30 11.48 -3.07
C PHE A 286 -3.09 10.15 -3.10
N THR A 287 -2.57 9.12 -3.76
CA THR A 287 -3.17 7.78 -3.73
C THR A 287 -3.12 7.19 -2.32
N GLY A 288 -1.97 7.27 -1.65
CA GLY A 288 -1.80 6.83 -0.26
C GLY A 288 -2.72 7.57 0.73
N LEU A 289 -2.91 8.88 0.56
CA LEU A 289 -3.90 9.64 1.35
C LEU A 289 -5.32 9.07 1.21
N ILE A 290 -5.73 8.77 -0.02
CA ILE A 290 -7.08 8.27 -0.33
C ILE A 290 -7.29 6.84 0.17
N GLU A 291 -6.30 5.97 -0.03
CA GLU A 291 -6.41 4.52 0.24
C GLU A 291 -6.03 4.13 1.67
N SER A 292 -5.47 5.06 2.46
CA SER A 292 -5.08 4.80 3.85
C SER A 292 -6.26 4.39 4.75
N PRO A 293 -6.10 3.32 5.56
CA PRO A 293 -7.06 2.95 6.58
C PRO A 293 -7.30 4.08 7.59
N GLU A 294 -8.52 4.15 8.13
CA GLU A 294 -8.87 5.08 9.20
C GLU A 294 -8.02 4.81 10.46
N GLY A 295 -7.69 5.85 11.23
CA GLY A 295 -6.92 5.72 12.48
C GLY A 295 -5.52 6.34 12.42
N THR A 296 -4.49 5.57 12.76
CA THR A 296 -3.09 6.06 12.77
C THR A 296 -2.48 6.12 11.37
N GLU A 297 -2.91 5.24 10.46
CA GLU A 297 -2.35 5.13 9.11
C GLU A 297 -2.67 6.35 8.23
N GLU A 298 -3.89 6.88 8.30
CA GLU A 298 -4.25 8.14 7.62
C GLU A 298 -3.38 9.33 8.08
N LEU A 299 -2.99 9.37 9.37
CA LEU A 299 -2.10 10.40 9.91
C LEU A 299 -0.67 10.23 9.42
N LYS A 300 -0.17 9.00 9.35
CA LYS A 300 1.15 8.68 8.79
C LYS A 300 1.25 9.14 7.34
N TRP A 301 0.24 8.84 6.52
CA TRP A 301 0.17 9.28 5.11
C TRP A 301 0.08 10.80 4.95
N THR A 302 -0.67 11.46 5.84
CA THR A 302 -0.76 12.93 5.88
C THR A 302 0.61 13.54 6.21
N ALA A 303 1.30 13.04 7.24
CA ALA A 303 2.62 13.51 7.60
C ALA A 303 3.66 13.21 6.50
N PHE A 304 3.61 12.04 5.88
CA PHE A 304 4.48 11.66 4.77
C PHE A 304 4.35 12.64 3.60
N THR A 305 3.10 12.92 3.18
CA THR A 305 2.81 13.74 2.00
C THR A 305 3.15 15.21 2.22
N PHE A 306 2.79 15.78 3.37
CA PHE A 306 2.87 17.23 3.60
C PHE A 306 4.13 17.67 4.36
N LEU A 307 4.82 16.76 5.06
CA LEU A 307 6.06 17.09 5.78
C LEU A 307 7.29 16.40 5.16
N LYS A 308 7.26 15.08 4.95
CA LYS A 308 8.45 14.32 4.54
C LYS A 308 8.80 14.55 3.06
N ILE A 309 7.83 14.41 2.15
CA ILE A 309 8.11 14.50 0.70
C ILE A 309 8.58 15.88 0.24
N PRO A 310 8.04 17.02 0.74
CA PRO A 310 8.60 18.33 0.43
C PRO A 310 10.09 18.45 0.80
N GLN A 311 10.51 17.86 1.93
CA GLN A 311 11.92 17.80 2.32
C GLN A 311 12.75 16.87 1.43
N VAL A 312 12.18 15.75 0.97
CA VAL A 312 12.79 14.85 -0.03
C VAL A 312 13.05 15.61 -1.34
N LEU A 313 12.07 16.37 -1.84
CA LEU A 313 12.23 17.19 -3.05
C LEU A 313 13.28 18.30 -2.87
N LEU A 314 13.34 18.94 -1.70
CA LEU A 314 14.38 19.90 -1.37
C LEU A 314 15.79 19.29 -1.41
N ARG A 315 15.93 18.02 -1.01
CA ARG A 315 17.19 17.28 -1.15
C ARG A 315 17.48 16.88 -2.59
N LEU A 316 16.47 16.48 -3.35
CA LEU A 316 16.59 16.17 -4.78
C LEU A 316 17.05 17.38 -5.60
N LYS A 317 16.59 18.59 -5.25
CA LYS A 317 17.05 19.86 -5.85
C LYS A 317 18.58 20.04 -5.84
N LYS A 318 19.28 19.43 -4.88
CA LYS A 318 20.75 19.53 -4.74
C LYS A 318 21.52 18.60 -5.68
N TYR A 319 20.85 17.66 -6.34
CA TYR A 319 21.50 16.77 -7.28
C TYR A 319 21.67 17.47 -8.64
N PRO A 320 22.89 17.47 -9.22
CA PRO A 320 23.10 18.08 -10.53
C PRO A 320 22.23 17.39 -11.59
N SER A 321 21.43 18.18 -12.33
CA SER A 321 20.77 17.70 -13.54
C SER A 321 21.81 17.45 -14.64
N VAL A 322 21.66 16.35 -15.38
CA VAL A 322 22.48 16.06 -16.57
C VAL A 322 22.07 16.98 -17.73
N ASP A 323 20.82 17.44 -17.74
CA ASP A 323 20.32 18.42 -18.71
C ASP A 323 20.76 19.83 -18.32
N LYS A 324 21.79 20.29 -19.02
CA LYS A 324 22.34 21.65 -18.90
C LYS A 324 21.31 22.68 -19.40
N GLY A 325 20.44 23.17 -18.54
CA GLY A 325 19.66 24.39 -18.82
C GLY A 325 18.34 24.58 -18.09
N GLN A 326 17.78 23.56 -17.44
CA GLN A 326 16.44 23.65 -16.83
C GLN A 326 16.52 23.70 -15.30
N ASP A 327 15.90 24.71 -14.68
CA ASP A 327 15.85 24.85 -13.22
C ASP A 327 14.89 23.80 -12.62
N PHE A 328 15.30 23.17 -11.53
CA PHE A 328 14.46 22.20 -10.81
C PHE A 328 13.15 22.83 -10.32
N MET A 329 13.16 24.14 -10.04
CA MET A 329 11.93 24.88 -9.68
C MET A 329 10.92 24.89 -10.84
N ASP A 330 11.39 25.07 -12.07
CA ASP A 330 10.54 25.03 -13.27
C ASP A 330 10.01 23.62 -13.51
N ASP A 331 10.84 22.59 -13.31
CA ASP A 331 10.42 21.19 -13.40
C ASP A 331 9.32 20.85 -12.39
N VAL A 332 9.43 21.33 -11.15
CA VAL A 332 8.41 21.16 -10.11
C VAL A 332 7.13 21.90 -10.49
N ASN A 333 7.23 23.12 -11.03
CA ASN A 333 6.06 23.86 -11.52
C ASN A 333 5.32 23.10 -12.63
N ILE A 334 6.06 22.59 -13.63
CA ILE A 334 5.48 21.78 -14.72
C ILE A 334 4.83 20.51 -14.16
N ALA A 335 5.45 19.86 -13.18
CA ALA A 335 4.87 18.68 -12.52
C ALA A 335 3.53 19.00 -11.85
N PHE A 336 3.40 20.16 -11.19
CA PHE A 336 2.13 20.62 -10.63
C PHE A 336 1.09 20.95 -11.71
N GLU A 337 1.50 21.51 -12.85
CA GLU A 337 0.59 21.72 -13.99
C GLU A 337 0.07 20.39 -14.56
N TYR A 338 0.87 19.32 -14.53
CA TYR A 338 0.39 17.98 -14.88
C TYR A 338 -0.52 17.39 -13.81
N LEU A 339 -0.20 17.59 -12.53
CA LEU A 339 -1.03 17.11 -11.42
C LEU A 339 -2.41 17.76 -11.42
N LEU A 340 -2.51 19.05 -11.75
CA LEU A 340 -3.77 19.78 -11.91
C LEU A 340 -4.71 19.15 -12.96
N LYS A 341 -4.18 18.43 -13.95
CA LYS A 341 -4.99 17.72 -14.95
C LYS A 341 -5.61 16.44 -14.40
N LEU A 342 -5.22 16.00 -13.20
CA LEU A 342 -5.73 14.81 -12.52
C LEU A 342 -6.84 15.17 -11.52
N THR A 343 -7.80 16.01 -11.92
CA THR A 343 -8.91 16.50 -11.07
C THR A 343 -9.61 15.42 -10.25
N PRO A 344 -9.96 14.21 -10.78
CA PRO A 344 -10.63 13.19 -9.98
C PRO A 344 -9.79 12.66 -8.80
N LEU A 345 -8.45 12.67 -8.93
CA LEU A 345 -7.55 12.28 -7.84
C LEU A 345 -7.55 13.35 -6.74
N LEU A 346 -7.41 14.62 -7.14
CA LEU A 346 -7.39 15.75 -6.23
C LEU A 346 -8.72 15.91 -5.49
N ASP A 347 -9.84 15.76 -6.18
CA ASP A 347 -11.18 15.86 -5.58
C ASP A 347 -11.43 14.76 -4.55
N LYS A 348 -10.98 13.52 -4.82
CA LYS A 348 -11.05 12.43 -3.83
C LYS A 348 -10.19 12.70 -2.61
N ALA A 349 -8.99 13.25 -2.79
CA ALA A 349 -8.13 13.60 -1.66
C ALA A 349 -8.72 14.75 -0.83
N ASP A 350 -9.26 15.78 -1.48
CA ASP A 350 -9.95 16.88 -0.81
C ASP A 350 -11.18 16.40 -0.02
N GLN A 351 -11.93 15.44 -0.58
CA GLN A 351 -13.05 14.80 0.12
C GLN A 351 -12.58 14.01 1.34
N ARG A 352 -11.51 13.21 1.20
CA ARG A 352 -10.95 12.38 2.27
C ARG A 352 -10.40 13.23 3.42
N CYS A 353 -9.72 14.33 3.09
CA CYS A 353 -9.04 15.19 4.06
C CYS A 353 -9.90 16.39 4.54
N ASN A 354 -11.07 16.59 3.94
CA ASN A 354 -11.96 17.72 4.18
C ASN A 354 -11.23 19.09 4.09
N CYS A 355 -10.33 19.25 3.11
CA CYS A 355 -9.60 20.50 2.89
C CYS A 355 -9.06 20.62 1.45
N ASP A 356 -8.49 21.78 1.11
CA ASP A 356 -7.73 21.96 -0.15
C ASP A 356 -6.33 21.34 -0.02
N CYS A 357 -6.20 20.06 -0.38
CA CYS A 357 -4.95 19.33 -0.25
C CYS A 357 -3.86 19.93 -1.14
N LEU A 358 -4.21 20.28 -2.38
CA LEU A 358 -3.23 20.86 -3.30
C LEU A 358 -2.76 22.23 -2.81
N GLY A 359 -3.68 23.10 -2.36
CA GLY A 359 -3.35 24.41 -1.82
C GLY A 359 -2.40 24.35 -0.62
N MET A 360 -2.63 23.42 0.31
CA MET A 360 -1.72 23.19 1.44
C MET A 360 -0.33 22.72 0.98
N LEU A 361 -0.26 21.81 0.00
CA LEU A 361 1.01 21.31 -0.53
C LEU A 361 1.80 22.40 -1.28
N LEU A 362 1.13 23.24 -2.06
CA LEU A 362 1.73 24.37 -2.77
C LEU A 362 2.38 25.35 -1.79
N GLN A 363 1.70 25.65 -0.67
CA GLN A 363 2.24 26.51 0.38
C GLN A 363 3.53 25.95 0.99
N GLU A 364 3.57 24.65 1.28
CA GLU A 364 4.79 24.02 1.81
C GLU A 364 5.94 24.01 0.79
N CYS A 365 5.64 23.74 -0.48
CA CYS A 365 6.64 23.80 -1.54
C CYS A 365 7.19 25.23 -1.73
N HIS A 366 6.33 26.25 -1.61
CA HIS A 366 6.76 27.64 -1.64
C HIS A 366 7.68 27.99 -0.47
N LYS A 367 7.34 27.59 0.77
CA LYS A 367 8.17 27.79 1.97
C LYS A 367 9.57 27.19 1.81
N LEU A 368 9.70 26.07 1.10
CA LEU A 368 10.97 25.39 0.84
C LEU A 368 11.69 25.87 -0.43
N VAL A 369 11.20 26.94 -1.08
CA VAL A 369 11.81 27.48 -2.31
C VAL A 369 11.85 26.44 -3.44
N LEU A 370 10.83 25.57 -3.48
CA LEU A 370 10.56 24.64 -4.58
C LEU A 370 9.62 25.24 -5.63
N LEU A 371 8.92 26.32 -5.28
CA LEU A 371 8.07 27.12 -6.17
C LEU A 371 8.27 28.61 -5.91
N SER A 372 8.24 29.41 -6.98
CA SER A 372 8.19 30.87 -6.88
C SER A 372 6.81 31.35 -6.40
N GLU A 373 6.73 32.58 -5.93
CA GLU A 373 5.46 33.21 -5.54
C GLU A 373 4.49 33.29 -6.74
N GLY A 374 4.99 33.73 -7.91
CA GLY A 374 4.18 33.80 -9.14
C GLY A 374 3.61 32.46 -9.58
N ASN A 375 4.41 31.39 -9.51
CA ASN A 375 3.96 30.03 -9.83
C ASN A 375 2.91 29.54 -8.83
N THR A 376 3.12 29.81 -7.54
CA THR A 376 2.19 29.43 -6.47
C THR A 376 0.83 30.10 -6.64
N VAL A 377 0.81 31.40 -6.93
CA VAL A 377 -0.44 32.16 -7.18
C VAL A 377 -1.16 31.63 -8.43
N ASN A 378 -0.43 31.39 -9.53
CA ASN A 378 -1.01 30.86 -10.76
C ASN A 378 -1.67 29.49 -10.54
N LEU A 379 -0.93 28.54 -9.96
CA LEU A 379 -1.43 27.18 -9.68
C LEU A 379 -2.62 27.20 -8.72
N THR A 380 -2.61 28.07 -7.71
CA THR A 380 -3.72 28.24 -6.77
C THR A 380 -4.96 28.79 -7.46
N SER A 381 -4.81 29.77 -8.36
CA SER A 381 -5.92 30.32 -9.16
C SER A 381 -6.55 29.23 -10.02
N LYS A 382 -5.73 28.48 -10.76
CA LYS A 382 -6.20 27.36 -11.60
C LYS A 382 -6.96 26.31 -10.80
N ARG A 383 -6.48 25.93 -9.61
CA ARG A 383 -7.20 24.98 -8.75
C ARG A 383 -8.50 25.57 -8.20
N THR A 384 -8.53 26.86 -7.87
CA THR A 384 -9.73 27.52 -7.34
C THR A 384 -10.85 27.50 -8.39
N GLU A 385 -10.53 27.80 -9.65
CA GLU A 385 -11.48 27.74 -10.77
C GLU A 385 -12.02 26.31 -10.98
N ASP A 386 -11.14 25.31 -10.98
CA ASP A 386 -11.50 23.89 -11.14
C ASP A 386 -12.43 23.39 -10.00
N ARG A 387 -12.21 23.87 -8.77
CA ARG A 387 -13.03 23.52 -7.59
C ARG A 387 -14.43 24.12 -7.59
N GLU A 388 -14.73 25.15 -8.38
CA GLU A 388 -16.09 25.71 -8.44
C GLU A 388 -17.12 24.66 -8.88
N PHE A 389 -16.70 23.71 -9.71
CA PHE A 389 -17.52 22.63 -10.25
C PHE A 389 -17.46 21.33 -9.42
N ALA A 390 -16.62 21.28 -8.38
CA ALA A 390 -16.45 20.11 -7.54
C ALA A 390 -17.63 19.92 -6.57
N PRO A 391 -17.99 18.67 -6.20
CA PRO A 391 -19.03 18.41 -5.20
C PRO A 391 -18.66 19.06 -3.85
N LYS A 392 -19.38 20.12 -3.47
CA LYS A 392 -19.18 20.78 -2.17
C LYS A 392 -19.63 19.85 -1.04
N LEU A 393 -18.76 19.66 -0.05
CA LEU A 393 -19.12 18.99 1.21
C LEU A 393 -20.21 19.79 1.91
N LYS A 394 -21.35 19.15 2.17
CA LYS A 394 -22.36 19.67 3.08
C LYS A 394 -21.84 19.49 4.52
N THR A 395 -22.01 20.57 5.28
CA THR A 395 -21.95 20.71 6.74
C THR A 395 -20.58 20.97 7.40
N ALA A 396 -20.50 22.12 8.06
CA ALA A 396 -19.41 22.57 8.95
C ALA A 396 -19.30 21.77 10.26
N GLU A 397 -20.11 20.72 10.44
CA GLU A 397 -20.11 19.86 11.64
C GLU A 397 -18.93 18.85 11.67
N ASN A 398 -18.20 18.71 10.56
CA ASN A 398 -17.15 17.71 10.36
C ASN A 398 -15.71 18.27 10.47
N ALA A 399 -15.51 19.48 10.98
CA ALA A 399 -14.19 20.14 11.07
C ALA A 399 -13.17 19.42 11.99
N ASN A 400 -13.64 18.50 12.84
CA ASN A 400 -12.80 17.71 13.76
C ASN A 400 -12.40 16.33 13.19
N ILE A 401 -12.76 16.02 11.94
CA ILE A 401 -12.42 14.74 11.31
C ILE A 401 -10.95 14.78 10.83
N GLN A 402 -10.18 13.79 11.27
CA GLN A 402 -8.86 13.47 10.70
C GLN A 402 -9.05 12.49 9.54
N PRO A 403 -8.19 12.52 8.51
CA PRO A 403 -6.93 13.27 8.40
C PRO A 403 -7.17 14.72 7.96
N ASN A 404 -6.51 15.68 8.61
CA ASN A 404 -6.52 17.08 8.18
C ASN A 404 -5.07 17.59 8.02
N PRO A 405 -4.60 17.84 6.79
CA PRO A 405 -3.28 18.40 6.50
C PRO A 405 -2.95 19.69 7.29
N GLY A 406 -3.93 20.57 7.50
CA GLY A 406 -3.73 21.78 8.30
C GLY A 406 -3.36 21.50 9.76
N LEU A 407 -3.88 20.40 10.33
CA LEU A 407 -3.51 19.97 11.69
C LEU A 407 -2.09 19.38 11.74
N ILE A 408 -1.69 18.57 10.75
CA ILE A 408 -0.34 17.98 10.75
C ILE A 408 0.74 19.05 10.58
N LEU A 409 0.50 20.04 9.73
CA LEU A 409 1.44 21.15 9.51
C LEU A 409 1.61 22.01 10.77
N ARG A 410 0.55 22.18 11.58
CA ARG A 410 0.63 22.84 12.89
C ARG A 410 1.28 21.98 13.98
N ALA A 411 1.28 20.66 13.81
CA ALA A 411 1.90 19.74 14.75
C ALA A 411 3.43 19.81 14.69
N GLU A 412 4.05 20.03 13.52
CA GLU A 412 5.51 20.13 13.38
C GLU A 412 6.18 21.16 14.33
N PRO A 413 5.77 22.45 14.36
CA PRO A 413 6.37 23.42 15.27
C PRO A 413 6.06 23.07 16.73
N THR A 414 4.88 22.49 17.01
CA THR A 414 4.48 22.03 18.34
C THR A 414 5.41 20.94 18.86
N VAL A 415 5.74 19.93 18.04
CA VAL A 415 6.76 18.90 18.37
C VAL A 415 8.09 19.55 18.73
N THR A 416 8.52 20.54 17.94
CA THR A 416 9.78 21.24 18.16
C THR A 416 9.78 22.01 19.49
N ASN A 417 8.66 22.65 19.84
CA ASN A 417 8.50 23.37 21.10
C ASN A 417 8.46 22.40 22.29
N ILE A 418 7.74 21.29 22.19
CA ILE A 418 7.71 20.26 23.25
C ILE A 418 9.11 19.70 23.48
N LEU A 419 9.87 19.41 22.41
CA LEU A 419 11.25 18.94 22.55
C LEU A 419 12.12 19.92 23.34
N LYS A 420 11.97 21.24 23.09
CA LYS A 420 12.66 22.29 23.85
C LYS A 420 12.19 22.35 25.30
N THR A 421 10.89 22.19 25.56
CA THR A 421 10.33 22.17 26.92
C THR A 421 10.85 20.96 27.69
N VAL A 422 10.89 19.78 27.08
CA VAL A 422 11.40 18.54 27.69
C VAL A 422 12.89 18.65 28.02
N ASP A 423 13.68 19.39 27.23
CA ASP A 423 15.11 19.66 27.49
C ASP A 423 15.37 20.65 28.64
N ALA A 424 14.37 21.40 29.09
CA ALA A 424 14.55 22.39 30.15
C ALA A 424 14.79 21.72 31.52
N ASP A 425 15.49 22.42 32.43
CA ASP A 425 15.71 21.93 33.79
C ASP A 425 14.41 22.07 34.62
N HIS A 426 13.72 20.94 34.81
CA HIS A 426 12.50 20.85 35.63
C HIS A 426 12.78 20.51 37.09
N SER A 427 14.02 20.65 37.56
CA SER A 427 14.41 20.18 38.89
C SER A 427 13.69 20.85 40.05
N LYS A 428 13.13 22.03 39.82
CA LYS A 428 12.45 22.84 40.84
C LYS A 428 10.93 22.95 40.62
N SER A 429 10.40 22.62 39.44
CA SER A 429 8.98 22.80 39.09
C SER A 429 8.51 21.82 37.99
N PRO A 430 8.34 20.54 38.30
CA PRO A 430 7.95 19.51 37.33
C PRO A 430 6.48 19.57 36.87
N GLU A 431 5.65 20.42 37.48
CA GLU A 431 4.22 20.52 37.21
C GLU A 431 3.91 21.04 35.81
N GLY A 432 4.70 21.98 35.30
CA GLY A 432 4.51 22.52 33.95
C GLY A 432 4.72 21.46 32.86
N LEU A 433 5.75 20.63 33.04
CA LEU A 433 6.02 19.48 32.18
C LEU A 433 4.90 18.44 32.25
N LEU A 434 4.41 18.12 33.46
CA LEU A 434 3.29 17.19 33.64
C LEU A 434 2.04 17.69 32.92
N GLY A 435 1.74 18.99 32.99
CA GLY A 435 0.64 19.59 32.26
C GLY A 435 0.78 19.40 30.74
N VAL A 436 1.96 19.69 30.17
CA VAL A 436 2.22 19.50 28.74
C VAL A 436 2.03 18.04 28.32
N LEU A 437 2.71 17.10 28.99
CA LEU A 437 2.62 15.68 28.65
C LEU A 437 1.23 15.09 28.89
N GLY A 438 0.52 15.53 29.93
CA GLY A 438 -0.84 15.10 30.23
C GLY A 438 -1.84 15.56 29.17
N HIS A 439 -1.79 16.84 28.76
CA HIS A 439 -2.66 17.36 27.70
C HIS A 439 -2.40 16.71 26.34
N MET A 440 -1.16 16.27 26.08
CA MET A 440 -0.84 15.52 24.86
C MET A 440 -1.56 14.18 24.75
N LEU A 441 -1.90 13.53 25.87
CA LEU A 441 -2.61 12.25 25.87
C LEU A 441 -4.09 12.37 25.52
N SER A 442 -4.62 13.58 25.44
CA SER A 442 -6.03 13.82 25.18
C SER A 442 -6.36 13.64 23.69
N GLY A 443 -7.36 12.79 23.40
CA GLY A 443 -7.85 12.54 22.05
C GLY A 443 -6.77 12.02 21.08
N LYS A 444 -6.85 12.42 19.81
CA LYS A 444 -5.88 12.05 18.76
C LYS A 444 -4.63 12.95 18.72
N SER A 445 -4.41 13.79 19.75
CA SER A 445 -3.30 14.75 19.79
C SER A 445 -1.94 14.06 19.80
N LEU A 446 -1.83 12.97 20.58
CA LEU A 446 -0.60 12.17 20.64
C LEU A 446 -0.23 11.61 19.27
N ASP A 447 -1.15 10.93 18.59
CA ASP A 447 -0.89 10.30 17.29
C ASP A 447 -0.51 11.33 16.22
N LEU A 448 -1.18 12.49 16.22
CA LEU A 448 -0.87 13.61 15.33
C LEU A 448 0.58 14.11 15.54
N LEU A 449 0.97 14.32 16.79
CA LEU A 449 2.32 14.79 17.14
C LEU A 449 3.39 13.73 16.83
N LEU A 450 3.09 12.45 17.08
CA LEU A 450 3.99 11.35 16.74
C LEU A 450 4.17 11.20 15.23
N ALA A 451 3.11 11.31 14.44
CA ALA A 451 3.19 11.25 12.97
C ALA A 451 4.04 12.40 12.41
N ALA A 452 3.84 13.62 12.92
CA ALA A 452 4.66 14.77 12.55
C ALA A 452 6.14 14.61 12.98
N ALA A 453 6.38 14.08 14.19
CA ALA A 453 7.73 13.79 14.66
C ALA A 453 8.42 12.69 13.83
N ALA A 454 7.68 11.66 13.40
CA ALA A 454 8.17 10.59 12.54
C ALA A 454 8.58 11.12 11.17
N ALA A 455 7.68 11.84 10.50
CA ALA A 455 7.91 12.40 9.16
C ALA A 455 9.07 13.40 9.11
N THR A 456 9.34 14.11 10.21
CA THR A 456 10.41 15.11 10.32
C THR A 456 11.72 14.58 10.91
N GLY A 457 11.82 13.28 11.17
CA GLY A 457 13.01 12.66 11.76
C GLY A 457 13.29 13.04 13.22
N LYS A 458 12.31 13.63 13.91
CA LYS A 458 12.40 14.08 15.31
C LYS A 458 11.90 13.03 16.31
N LEU A 459 11.28 11.95 15.85
CA LEU A 459 10.67 10.92 16.71
C LEU A 459 11.67 10.26 17.66
N LYS A 460 12.87 9.92 17.19
CA LYS A 460 13.92 9.32 18.02
C LYS A 460 14.33 10.24 19.18
N SER A 461 14.54 11.52 18.89
CA SER A 461 14.80 12.53 19.92
C SER A 461 13.62 12.70 20.87
N PHE A 462 12.40 12.62 20.35
CA PHE A 462 11.17 12.72 21.13
C PHE A 462 10.96 11.54 22.09
N ALA A 463 11.32 10.32 21.66
CA ALA A 463 11.28 9.13 22.49
C ALA A 463 12.40 9.14 23.54
N ARG A 464 13.66 9.36 23.13
CA ARG A 464 14.81 9.31 24.05
C ARG A 464 14.71 10.30 25.20
N LYS A 465 14.20 11.50 24.96
CA LYS A 465 14.11 12.55 26.00
C LYS A 465 13.04 12.29 27.06
N LYS A 466 12.18 11.28 26.87
CA LYS A 466 11.19 10.83 27.88
C LYS A 466 11.75 9.81 28.86
N HIS A 467 13.01 9.42 28.74
CA HIS A 467 13.72 8.66 29.77
C HIS A 467 14.02 9.59 30.97
N TYR A 468 12.99 9.92 31.76
CA TYR A 468 13.17 10.65 33.02
C TYR A 468 13.82 9.74 34.06
N ASN A 469 15.14 9.64 33.99
CA ASN A 469 15.97 8.98 34.99
C ASN A 469 16.06 9.87 36.24
N GLY A 470 15.28 9.52 37.26
CA GLY A 470 15.77 9.42 38.64
C GLY A 470 16.36 10.67 39.32
N HIS A 471 16.08 11.90 38.89
CA HIS A 471 16.56 13.07 39.65
C HIS A 471 15.80 13.18 41.00
N PRO A 472 16.50 13.29 42.15
CA PRO A 472 15.88 13.43 43.45
C PRO A 472 15.32 14.86 43.61
N PHE A 473 13.99 14.98 43.78
CA PHE A 473 13.33 16.22 44.19
C PHE A 473 12.92 16.17 45.65
N SER A 474 13.01 17.32 46.32
CA SER A 474 13.06 17.45 47.78
C SER A 474 11.70 17.47 48.49
N THR A 475 10.55 17.39 47.80
CA THR A 475 9.22 17.57 48.43
C THR A 475 8.21 16.45 48.14
N ALA A 476 7.24 16.23 49.03
CA ALA A 476 6.20 15.19 48.87
C ALA A 476 5.26 15.42 47.67
N LYS A 477 4.88 16.68 47.37
CA LYS A 477 4.11 17.04 46.16
C LYS A 477 4.89 16.68 44.88
N SER A 478 6.20 16.97 44.86
CA SER A 478 7.07 16.59 43.73
C SER A 478 7.19 15.07 43.52
N ALA A 479 6.94 14.25 44.55
CA ALA A 479 6.96 12.79 44.40
C ALA A 479 5.73 12.26 43.62
N SER A 480 4.54 12.80 43.88
CA SER A 480 3.32 12.45 43.13
C SER A 480 3.39 12.85 41.65
N VAL A 481 3.92 14.06 41.37
CA VAL A 481 4.15 14.56 40.01
C VAL A 481 5.15 13.66 39.27
N ARG A 482 6.24 13.22 39.94
CA ARG A 482 7.21 12.29 39.36
C ARG A 482 6.59 10.93 39.01
N ALA A 483 5.72 10.41 39.85
CA ALA A 483 5.02 9.15 39.59
C ALA A 483 4.19 9.24 38.29
N LEU A 484 3.44 10.34 38.13
CA LEU A 484 2.63 10.57 36.93
C LEU A 484 3.48 10.82 35.69
N LEU A 485 4.57 11.59 35.80
CA LEU A 485 5.50 11.80 34.69
C LEU A 485 6.15 10.50 34.21
N PHE A 486 6.56 9.63 35.15
CA PHE A 486 7.06 8.30 34.82
C PHE A 486 5.98 7.49 34.09
N ASP A 487 4.76 7.44 34.64
CA ASP A 487 3.68 6.64 34.09
C ASP A 487 3.28 7.08 32.67
N ILE A 488 3.09 8.38 32.47
CA ILE A 488 2.77 8.97 31.16
C ILE A 488 3.90 8.71 30.17
N SER A 489 5.16 8.90 30.57
CA SER A 489 6.31 8.68 29.69
C SER A 489 6.40 7.21 29.28
N PHE A 490 6.20 6.29 30.22
CA PHE A 490 6.20 4.85 29.97
C PHE A 490 5.10 4.45 28.97
N LEU A 491 3.87 4.94 29.19
CA LEU A 491 2.74 4.72 28.28
C LEU A 491 3.03 5.24 26.88
N MET A 492 3.52 6.48 26.76
CA MET A 492 3.85 7.08 25.46
C MET A 492 4.95 6.29 24.74
N LEU A 493 5.96 5.78 25.45
CA LEU A 493 7.03 4.98 24.85
C LEU A 493 6.51 3.63 24.37
N CYS A 494 5.67 2.94 25.15
CA CYS A 494 5.02 1.70 24.72
C CYS A 494 4.17 1.93 23.45
N HIS A 495 3.40 3.03 23.42
CA HIS A 495 2.59 3.40 22.26
C HIS A 495 3.43 3.70 21.02
N VAL A 496 4.56 4.41 21.18
CA VAL A 496 5.52 4.66 20.09
C VAL A 496 6.06 3.35 19.52
N VAL A 497 6.46 2.40 20.38
CA VAL A 497 6.97 1.09 19.95
C VAL A 497 5.91 0.33 19.15
N GLN A 498 4.67 0.25 19.64
CA GLN A 498 3.61 -0.47 18.94
C GLN A 498 3.22 0.18 17.61
N THR A 499 3.35 1.50 17.49
CA THR A 499 2.93 2.24 16.29
C THR A 499 4.03 2.34 15.23
N TYR A 500 5.30 2.41 15.64
CA TYR A 500 6.44 2.75 14.78
C TYR A 500 7.63 1.79 14.89
N GLY A 501 7.58 0.76 15.73
CA GLY A 501 8.66 -0.21 15.92
C GLY A 501 9.63 0.13 17.06
N SER A 502 10.29 -0.89 17.61
CA SER A 502 11.26 -0.75 18.71
C SER A 502 12.58 -0.12 18.29
N GLU A 503 12.96 -0.20 17.01
CA GLU A 503 14.16 0.40 16.44
C GLU A 503 14.20 1.93 16.53
N VAL A 504 13.03 2.57 16.70
CA VAL A 504 12.93 4.01 16.95
C VAL A 504 13.56 4.38 18.30
N ILE A 505 13.46 3.48 19.29
CA ILE A 505 14.00 3.68 20.64
C ILE A 505 15.39 3.06 20.74
N LEU A 506 15.52 1.80 20.33
CA LEU A 506 16.75 1.02 20.40
C LEU A 506 17.82 1.69 19.53
N SER A 507 18.96 1.96 20.16
CA SER A 507 19.98 2.86 19.65
C SER A 507 21.36 2.21 19.77
N ASP A 508 22.33 2.72 19.00
CA ASP A 508 23.74 2.38 19.21
C ASP A 508 24.14 2.60 20.68
N PRO A 509 24.96 1.69 21.24
CA PRO A 509 25.25 1.64 22.67
C PRO A 509 25.75 2.99 23.20
N SER A 510 25.22 3.39 24.35
CA SER A 510 25.64 4.62 25.02
C SER A 510 27.15 4.54 25.34
N PRO A 511 27.94 5.62 25.14
CA PRO A 511 29.35 5.63 25.52
C PRO A 511 29.55 5.51 27.05
N SER A 512 28.47 5.69 27.83
CA SER A 512 28.44 5.53 29.29
C SER A 512 28.20 4.09 29.76
N GLY A 513 27.94 3.13 28.87
CA GLY A 513 27.75 1.71 29.22
C GLY A 513 26.48 1.36 29.99
N GLU A 514 25.79 2.34 30.59
CA GLU A 514 24.49 2.15 31.24
C GLU A 514 23.36 2.21 30.20
N THR A 515 22.63 1.10 30.05
CA THR A 515 21.39 1.02 29.25
C THR A 515 20.19 1.49 30.10
N PRO A 516 19.35 2.42 29.61
CA PRO A 516 18.15 2.85 30.33
C PRO A 516 17.24 1.67 30.71
N PHE A 517 16.54 1.80 31.84
CA PHE A 517 15.57 0.80 32.32
C PHE A 517 14.56 0.40 31.22
N PHE A 518 13.99 1.39 30.53
CA PHE A 518 12.95 1.13 29.53
C PHE A 518 13.47 0.33 28.34
N GLU A 519 14.69 0.58 27.87
CA GLU A 519 15.30 -0.20 26.78
C GLU A 519 15.51 -1.66 27.20
N THR A 520 15.98 -1.88 28.43
CA THR A 520 16.16 -3.22 29.01
C THR A 520 14.82 -3.94 29.14
N TRP A 521 13.79 -3.26 29.65
CA TRP A 521 12.43 -3.78 29.76
C TRP A 521 11.82 -4.08 28.38
N LEU A 522 11.97 -3.17 27.42
CA LEU A 522 11.49 -3.32 26.04
C LEU A 522 12.05 -4.59 25.40
N GLN A 523 13.36 -4.83 25.51
CA GLN A 523 14.01 -6.02 24.94
C GLN A 523 13.55 -7.33 25.60
N THR A 524 13.28 -7.31 26.90
CA THR A 524 13.02 -8.53 27.69
C THR A 524 11.54 -8.85 27.92
N CYS A 525 10.66 -7.84 27.86
CA CYS A 525 9.26 -7.94 28.32
C CYS A 525 8.23 -7.63 27.22
N MET A 526 8.51 -6.66 26.34
CA MET A 526 7.51 -6.13 25.41
C MET A 526 7.18 -7.16 24.32
N PRO A 527 5.92 -7.62 24.18
CA PRO A 527 5.50 -8.48 23.09
C PRO A 527 5.51 -7.70 21.77
N GLU A 528 6.22 -8.24 20.77
CA GLU A 528 6.28 -7.72 19.40
C GLU A 528 6.08 -8.88 18.42
N GLU A 529 5.60 -8.57 17.21
CA GLU A 529 5.41 -9.57 16.16
C GLU A 529 6.77 -10.21 15.79
N GLY A 530 6.85 -11.54 15.76
CA GLY A 530 8.09 -12.27 15.49
C GLY A 530 9.09 -12.36 16.65
N LYS A 531 8.85 -11.72 17.80
CA LYS A 531 9.74 -11.77 18.98
C LYS A 531 9.33 -12.86 19.96
N ILE A 532 10.27 -13.75 20.29
CA ILE A 532 10.10 -14.78 21.33
C ILE A 532 10.68 -14.26 22.64
N LEU A 533 9.81 -14.11 23.65
CA LEU A 533 10.20 -13.64 24.98
C LEU A 533 10.40 -14.82 25.93
N ASN A 534 11.39 -14.72 26.81
CA ASN A 534 11.61 -15.69 27.87
C ASN A 534 11.02 -15.17 29.20
N PRO A 535 9.90 -15.72 29.72
CA PRO A 535 9.32 -15.27 30.98
C PRO A 535 10.21 -15.56 32.20
N ASP A 536 11.19 -16.47 32.07
CA ASP A 536 12.17 -16.82 33.11
C ASP A 536 13.50 -16.06 32.96
N HIS A 537 13.53 -14.96 32.18
CA HIS A 537 14.75 -14.20 31.94
C HIS A 537 15.37 -13.70 33.26
N PRO A 538 16.72 -13.81 33.44
CA PRO A 538 17.38 -13.44 34.70
C PRO A 538 17.14 -12.00 35.19
N CYS A 539 16.75 -11.08 34.29
CA CYS A 539 16.38 -9.72 34.66
C CYS A 539 15.15 -9.65 35.60
N PHE A 540 14.36 -10.72 35.68
CA PHE A 540 13.22 -10.87 36.58
C PHE A 540 13.53 -11.75 37.79
N ARG A 541 14.78 -11.77 38.26
CA ARG A 541 15.13 -12.28 39.60
C ARG A 541 15.30 -11.12 40.58
N PRO A 542 14.24 -10.37 40.91
CA PRO A 542 14.32 -9.36 41.97
C PRO A 542 14.60 -10.02 43.31
N GLU A 543 15.12 -9.24 44.26
CA GLU A 543 15.31 -9.69 45.64
C GLU A 543 13.97 -10.22 46.21
N PRO A 544 13.92 -11.45 46.75
CA PRO A 544 12.67 -12.06 47.22
C PRO A 544 11.89 -11.13 48.16
N GLY A 545 12.57 -10.51 49.14
CA GLY A 545 11.94 -9.58 50.10
C GLY A 545 11.23 -8.39 49.47
N LYS A 546 11.66 -7.91 48.29
CA LYS A 546 10.96 -6.85 47.54
C LYS A 546 9.68 -7.37 46.88
N VAL A 547 9.68 -8.62 46.40
CA VAL A 547 8.49 -9.30 45.87
C VAL A 547 7.46 -9.51 46.98
N GLU A 548 7.89 -10.03 48.15
CA GLU A 548 6.98 -10.25 49.30
C GLU A 548 6.33 -8.94 49.74
N SER A 549 7.12 -7.87 49.81
CA SER A 549 6.64 -6.54 50.18
C SER A 549 5.59 -6.01 49.20
N LEU A 550 5.79 -6.21 47.88
CA LEU A 550 4.84 -5.78 46.86
C LEU A 550 3.55 -6.63 46.90
N VAL A 551 3.66 -7.95 47.02
CA VAL A 551 2.51 -8.85 47.13
C VAL A 551 1.68 -8.53 48.38
N THR A 552 2.34 -8.34 49.53
CA THR A 552 1.68 -7.92 50.78
C THR A 552 0.93 -6.61 50.61
N LEU A 553 1.55 -5.64 49.93
CA LEU A 553 0.94 -4.34 49.67
C LEU A 553 -0.30 -4.47 48.78
N LEU A 554 -0.22 -5.27 47.71
CA LEU A 554 -1.32 -5.50 46.78
C LEU A 554 -2.48 -6.30 47.40
N ASN A 555 -2.20 -7.20 48.36
CA ASN A 555 -3.23 -7.98 49.05
C ASN A 555 -3.96 -7.15 50.13
N ASN A 556 -3.20 -6.38 50.92
CA ASN A 556 -3.68 -5.77 52.16
C ASN A 556 -4.09 -4.29 52.03
N SER A 557 -3.46 -3.53 51.12
CA SER A 557 -3.77 -2.10 50.97
C SER A 557 -4.78 -1.89 49.85
N SER A 558 -5.82 -1.10 50.11
CA SER A 558 -6.68 -0.57 49.06
C SER A 558 -6.00 0.53 48.23
N GLU A 559 -4.90 1.11 48.73
CA GLU A 559 -4.21 2.20 48.04
C GLU A 559 -2.69 2.18 48.21
N MET A 560 -1.98 2.20 47.08
CA MET A 560 -0.53 2.42 47.04
C MET A 560 -0.22 3.91 47.18
N LYS A 561 0.67 4.29 48.10
CA LYS A 561 1.12 5.68 48.26
C LYS A 561 2.09 6.05 47.14
N LEU A 562 1.85 7.17 46.45
CA LEU A 562 2.70 7.64 45.34
C LEU A 562 4.04 8.26 45.78
N VAL A 563 4.22 8.45 47.08
CA VAL A 563 5.37 9.15 47.68
C VAL A 563 6.43 8.12 48.10
N GLN A 564 7.71 8.41 47.84
CA GLN A 564 8.88 7.56 48.17
C GLN A 564 9.04 6.24 47.39
N VAL A 565 8.27 6.02 46.32
CA VAL A 565 8.37 4.82 45.48
C VAL A 565 9.27 5.06 44.26
N LYS A 566 10.18 4.12 43.99
CA LYS A 566 10.94 4.05 42.73
C LYS A 566 10.15 3.21 41.72
N TRP A 567 9.37 3.88 40.87
CA TRP A 567 8.43 3.19 39.96
C TRP A 567 9.08 2.27 38.93
N HIS A 568 10.30 2.56 38.48
CA HIS A 568 11.07 1.64 37.64
C HIS A 568 11.40 0.32 38.35
N GLU A 569 11.75 0.35 39.65
CA GLU A 569 11.98 -0.87 40.43
C GLU A 569 10.67 -1.64 40.59
N ILE A 570 9.54 -0.96 40.87
CA ILE A 570 8.23 -1.60 40.94
C ILE A 570 7.89 -2.33 39.63
N CYS A 571 8.05 -1.66 38.48
CA CYS A 571 7.78 -2.26 37.17
C CYS A 571 8.64 -3.51 36.89
N LEU A 572 9.89 -3.55 37.37
CA LEU A 572 10.76 -4.73 37.27
C LEU A 572 10.32 -5.87 38.20
N ILE A 573 9.75 -5.54 39.36
CA ILE A 573 9.30 -6.53 40.36
C ILE A 573 7.91 -7.09 40.00
N THR A 574 7.07 -6.30 39.32
CA THR A 574 5.68 -6.68 38.99
C THR A 574 5.55 -8.06 38.33
N PRO A 575 6.36 -8.45 37.33
CA PRO A 575 6.31 -9.80 36.76
C PRO A 575 6.44 -10.93 37.79
N ALA A 576 7.41 -10.81 38.71
CA ALA A 576 7.62 -11.80 39.75
C ALA A 576 6.47 -11.83 40.78
N ALA A 577 5.92 -10.66 41.12
CA ALA A 577 4.75 -10.58 42.00
C ALA A 577 3.50 -11.23 41.36
N ILE A 578 3.28 -11.03 40.06
CA ILE A 578 2.20 -11.67 39.31
C ILE A 578 2.39 -13.19 39.26
N LEU A 579 3.62 -13.66 39.04
CA LEU A 579 3.93 -15.09 39.07
C LEU A 579 3.58 -15.71 40.44
N GLU A 580 3.93 -15.06 41.56
CA GLU A 580 3.58 -15.57 42.89
C GLU A 580 2.06 -15.57 43.15
N VAL A 581 1.34 -14.54 42.70
CA VAL A 581 -0.13 -14.49 42.79
C VAL A 581 -0.77 -15.59 41.94
N LEU A 582 -0.26 -15.82 40.72
CA LEU A 582 -0.70 -16.89 39.84
C LEU A 582 -0.45 -18.26 40.46
N ASN A 583 0.76 -18.51 40.97
CA ASN A 583 1.11 -19.75 41.67
C ASN A 583 0.21 -20.00 42.89
N ALA A 584 -0.08 -18.97 43.68
CA ALA A 584 -0.98 -19.06 44.82
C ALA A 584 -2.41 -19.41 44.39
N TRP A 585 -2.89 -18.85 43.28
CA TRP A 585 -4.19 -19.20 42.72
C TRP A 585 -4.23 -20.60 42.11
N GLU A 586 -3.16 -21.02 41.43
CA GLU A 586 -3.01 -22.37 40.86
C GLU A 586 -3.07 -23.44 41.94
N ASN A 587 -2.40 -23.19 43.08
CA ASN A 587 -2.38 -24.09 44.24
C ASN A 587 -3.61 -23.96 45.16
N GLY A 588 -4.60 -23.15 44.80
CA GLY A 588 -5.85 -22.99 45.57
C GLY A 588 -5.72 -22.20 46.87
N VAL A 589 -4.63 -21.46 47.06
CA VAL A 589 -4.43 -20.55 48.20
C VAL A 589 -5.27 -19.28 48.04
N LEU A 590 -5.39 -18.76 46.80
CA LEU A 590 -6.20 -17.60 46.47
C LEU A 590 -7.49 -17.99 45.74
N SER A 591 -8.58 -17.27 46.03
CA SER A 591 -9.82 -17.32 45.24
C SER A 591 -9.74 -16.39 44.03
N VAL A 592 -10.62 -16.57 43.05
CA VAL A 592 -10.69 -15.70 41.87
C VAL A 592 -11.04 -14.26 42.23
N GLU A 593 -11.83 -14.05 43.29
CA GLU A 593 -12.18 -12.72 43.82
C GLU A 593 -10.98 -12.04 44.47
N ALA A 594 -10.14 -12.79 45.19
CA ALA A 594 -8.91 -12.26 45.77
C ALA A 594 -7.91 -11.85 44.67
N VAL A 595 -7.80 -12.66 43.61
CA VAL A 595 -6.99 -12.32 42.43
C VAL A 595 -7.56 -11.07 41.74
N GLN A 596 -8.89 -10.98 41.55
CA GLN A 596 -9.53 -9.80 40.99
C GLN A 596 -9.16 -8.54 41.78
N LYS A 597 -9.29 -8.57 43.10
CA LYS A 597 -8.91 -7.47 43.99
C LYS A 597 -7.44 -7.04 43.81
N ILE A 598 -6.52 -8.01 43.72
CA ILE A 598 -5.11 -7.74 43.47
C ILE A 598 -4.92 -7.09 42.10
N THR A 599 -5.54 -7.61 41.04
CA THR A 599 -5.45 -7.02 39.69
C THR A 599 -6.06 -5.62 39.60
N ASP A 600 -7.14 -5.35 40.34
CA ASP A 600 -7.75 -4.03 40.46
C ASP A 600 -6.81 -3.03 41.14
N ASN A 601 -6.12 -3.46 42.21
CA ASN A 601 -5.08 -2.67 42.85
C ASN A 601 -3.91 -2.37 41.89
N ILE A 602 -3.58 -3.28 40.97
CA ILE A 602 -2.50 -3.09 40.00
C ILE A 602 -2.83 -1.98 38.98
N LYS A 603 -4.05 -1.96 38.44
CA LYS A 603 -4.50 -0.95 37.45
C LYS A 603 -5.07 0.33 38.08
N GLY A 604 -5.14 0.41 39.42
CA GLY A 604 -5.84 1.49 40.14
C GLY A 604 -5.21 2.88 40.06
N LYS A 605 -3.87 3.02 40.07
CA LYS A 605 -3.22 4.36 40.13
C LYS A 605 -2.14 4.60 39.07
N VAL A 606 -1.39 3.56 38.68
CA VAL A 606 -0.23 3.66 37.79
C VAL A 606 -0.35 2.60 36.69
N CYS A 607 -0.63 3.05 35.48
CA CYS A 607 -0.98 2.18 34.34
C CYS A 607 0.21 1.33 33.86
N SER A 608 1.44 1.84 33.98
CA SER A 608 2.69 1.16 33.63
C SER A 608 2.87 -0.17 34.37
N MET A 609 2.40 -0.26 35.62
CA MET A 609 2.46 -1.50 36.39
C MET A 609 1.57 -2.58 35.78
N ALA A 610 0.36 -2.20 35.36
CA ALA A 610 -0.57 -3.10 34.70
C ALA A 610 -0.03 -3.56 33.33
N ILE A 611 0.62 -2.67 32.57
CA ILE A 611 1.30 -3.02 31.31
C ILE A 611 2.41 -4.05 31.56
N CYS A 612 3.24 -3.87 32.59
CA CYS A 612 4.31 -4.82 32.92
C CYS A 612 3.74 -6.20 33.29
N ALA A 613 2.64 -6.24 34.05
CA ALA A 613 1.94 -7.46 34.40
C ALA A 613 1.40 -8.20 33.16
N VAL A 614 0.68 -7.48 32.29
CA VAL A 614 0.10 -8.05 31.05
C VAL A 614 1.20 -8.51 30.10
N ALA A 615 2.25 -7.72 29.89
CA ALA A 615 3.38 -8.08 29.03
C ALA A 615 4.03 -9.42 29.45
N TRP A 616 4.25 -9.62 30.75
CA TRP A 616 4.77 -10.89 31.26
C TRP A 616 3.76 -12.03 31.12
N LEU A 617 2.48 -11.82 31.46
CA LEU A 617 1.44 -12.86 31.31
C LEU A 617 1.28 -13.29 29.85
N VAL A 618 1.39 -12.36 28.90
CA VAL A 618 1.36 -12.64 27.46
C VAL A 618 2.52 -13.56 27.07
N ALA A 619 3.73 -13.25 27.52
CA ALA A 619 4.91 -14.10 27.30
C ALA A 619 4.75 -15.48 27.96
N HIS A 620 4.23 -15.53 29.18
CA HIS A 620 4.01 -16.76 29.94
C HIS A 620 2.99 -17.67 29.26
N VAL A 621 1.82 -17.15 28.85
CA VAL A 621 0.75 -17.90 28.15
C VAL A 621 1.27 -18.57 26.86
N ARG A 622 2.18 -17.89 26.13
CA ARG A 622 2.79 -18.44 24.90
C ARG A 622 3.65 -19.69 25.17
N MET A 623 4.19 -19.84 26.38
CA MET A 623 5.02 -20.98 26.80
C MET A 623 4.22 -22.15 27.39
N LEU A 624 2.94 -21.94 27.73
CA LEU A 624 2.10 -22.92 28.40
C LEU A 624 1.34 -23.86 27.44
N GLY A 625 1.04 -25.07 27.92
CA GLY A 625 0.11 -25.99 27.26
C GLY A 625 -1.35 -25.49 27.31
N ARG A 626 -2.25 -26.03 26.48
CA ARG A 626 -3.64 -25.53 26.37
C ARG A 626 -4.38 -25.52 27.71
N ASP A 627 -4.22 -26.56 28.51
CA ASP A 627 -4.96 -26.74 29.78
C ASP A 627 -4.43 -25.81 30.90
N GLU A 628 -3.17 -25.37 30.80
CA GLU A 628 -2.53 -24.48 31.79
C GLU A 628 -2.84 -23.00 31.52
N ARG A 629 -3.42 -22.65 30.36
CA ARG A 629 -3.65 -21.25 29.95
C ARG A 629 -4.85 -20.57 30.61
N GLU A 630 -5.78 -21.33 31.18
CA GLU A 630 -7.08 -20.80 31.63
C GLU A 630 -6.94 -19.71 32.72
N LYS A 631 -6.20 -19.99 33.79
CA LYS A 631 -5.99 -19.03 34.90
C LYS A 631 -5.18 -17.81 34.45
N PRO A 632 -4.02 -17.94 33.77
CA PRO A 632 -3.28 -16.79 33.23
C PRO A 632 -4.11 -15.92 32.27
N GLN A 633 -4.88 -16.53 31.35
CA GLN A 633 -5.75 -15.78 30.44
C GLN A 633 -6.88 -15.05 31.17
N THR A 634 -7.42 -15.67 32.22
CA THR A 634 -8.42 -15.02 33.07
C THR A 634 -7.81 -13.80 33.77
N MET A 635 -6.61 -13.93 34.34
CA MET A 635 -5.89 -12.81 34.97
C MET A 635 -5.61 -11.67 33.97
N ILE A 636 -5.25 -11.98 32.71
CA ILE A 636 -5.13 -10.97 31.63
C ILE A 636 -6.46 -10.25 31.44
N ARG A 637 -7.59 -10.97 31.31
CA ARG A 637 -8.92 -10.34 31.15
C ARG A 637 -9.26 -9.41 32.33
N GLN A 638 -8.91 -9.81 33.55
CA GLN A 638 -9.13 -8.98 34.75
C GLN A 638 -8.31 -7.69 34.71
N LEU A 639 -7.05 -7.75 34.25
CA LEU A 639 -6.16 -6.58 34.11
C LEU A 639 -6.58 -5.63 32.98
N VAL A 640 -7.05 -6.16 31.85
CA VAL A 640 -7.48 -5.37 30.68
C VAL A 640 -8.83 -4.70 30.91
N THR A 641 -9.68 -5.28 31.77
CA THR A 641 -11.01 -4.71 32.07
C THR A 641 -10.88 -3.36 32.80
N PRO A 642 -11.42 -2.24 32.27
CA PRO A 642 -11.34 -0.93 32.91
C PRO A 642 -11.99 -0.89 34.30
N LEU A 643 -11.47 -0.06 35.19
CA LEU A 643 -12.14 0.27 36.46
C LEU A 643 -13.16 1.39 36.22
N TYR A 644 -14.42 1.16 36.60
CA TYR A 644 -15.48 2.17 36.50
C TYR A 644 -15.55 3.14 37.70
N ALA A 645 -14.53 3.15 38.56
CA ALA A 645 -14.49 4.01 39.74
C ALA A 645 -13.92 5.40 39.41
N GLU A 646 -14.54 6.46 39.94
CA GLU A 646 -14.02 7.83 39.83
C GLU A 646 -12.66 7.95 40.51
N ASN A 647 -11.62 8.24 39.73
CA ASN A 647 -10.27 8.48 40.24
C ASN A 647 -9.94 9.97 40.13
N THR A 648 -9.51 10.56 41.24
CA THR A 648 -9.20 12.00 41.34
C THR A 648 -7.78 12.36 40.87
N LEU A 649 -6.98 11.38 40.45
CA LEU A 649 -5.63 11.61 39.92
C LEU A 649 -5.67 12.34 38.56
N GLN A 650 -4.74 13.28 38.40
CA GLN A 650 -4.60 14.05 37.16
C GLN A 650 -4.40 13.12 35.94
N PHE A 651 -5.11 13.44 34.86
CA PHE A 651 -5.04 12.73 33.58
C PHE A 651 -5.30 11.21 33.66
N TYR A 652 -6.05 10.73 34.67
CA TYR A 652 -6.28 9.29 34.84
C TYR A 652 -7.04 8.69 33.66
N ASN A 653 -8.11 9.34 33.21
CA ASN A 653 -8.93 8.84 32.10
C ASN A 653 -8.11 8.73 30.81
N GLU A 654 -7.32 9.75 30.48
CA GLU A 654 -6.44 9.75 29.31
C GLU A 654 -5.39 8.65 29.38
N ARG A 655 -4.79 8.42 30.56
CA ARG A 655 -3.84 7.32 30.77
C ARG A 655 -4.49 5.95 30.63
N VAL A 656 -5.72 5.76 31.12
CA VAL A 656 -6.45 4.49 30.99
C VAL A 656 -6.79 4.19 29.53
N ILE A 657 -7.17 5.20 28.74
CA ILE A 657 -7.44 5.03 27.31
C ILE A 657 -6.19 4.50 26.58
N ILE A 658 -5.04 5.13 26.82
CA ILE A 658 -3.78 4.72 26.18
C ILE A 658 -3.33 3.35 26.70
N MET A 659 -3.44 3.09 28.00
CA MET A 659 -3.15 1.78 28.58
C MET A 659 -3.99 0.67 27.93
N SER A 660 -5.29 0.91 27.76
CA SER A 660 -6.21 -0.06 27.16
C SER A 660 -5.82 -0.36 25.71
N SER A 661 -5.55 0.68 24.91
CA SER A 661 -5.05 0.54 23.53
C SER A 661 -3.74 -0.28 23.47
N ILE A 662 -2.81 -0.02 24.40
CA ILE A 662 -1.54 -0.76 24.46
C ILE A 662 -1.77 -2.24 24.77
N MET A 663 -2.59 -2.52 25.78
CA MET A 663 -2.89 -3.88 26.22
C MET A 663 -3.67 -4.68 25.17
N GLU A 664 -4.61 -4.05 24.47
CA GLU A 664 -5.35 -4.65 23.37
C GLU A 664 -4.39 -5.14 22.28
N HIS A 665 -3.43 -4.30 21.86
CA HIS A 665 -2.39 -4.70 20.91
C HIS A 665 -1.51 -5.83 21.45
N MET A 666 -1.07 -5.77 22.72
CA MET A 666 -0.26 -6.84 23.32
C MET A 666 -0.98 -8.19 23.33
N CYS A 667 -2.30 -8.18 23.50
CA CYS A 667 -3.11 -9.39 23.69
C CYS A 667 -3.75 -9.92 22.40
N ALA A 668 -3.62 -9.21 21.27
CA ALA A 668 -4.30 -9.53 20.01
C ALA A 668 -4.13 -11.00 19.60
N ASP A 669 -2.89 -11.51 19.61
CA ASP A 669 -2.59 -12.90 19.20
C ASP A 669 -3.16 -13.94 20.18
N ILE A 670 -3.17 -13.63 21.48
CA ILE A 670 -3.63 -14.56 22.52
C ILE A 670 -5.14 -14.76 22.43
N PHE A 671 -5.88 -13.67 22.18
CA PHE A 671 -7.33 -13.74 22.08
C PHE A 671 -7.81 -14.24 20.72
N GLN A 672 -7.07 -14.01 19.63
CA GLN A 672 -7.37 -14.61 18.31
C GLN A 672 -7.21 -16.14 18.31
N GLN A 673 -6.25 -16.70 19.05
CA GLN A 673 -6.09 -18.16 19.21
C GLN A 673 -7.31 -18.83 19.89
N THR A 674 -8.11 -18.08 20.65
CA THR A 674 -9.37 -18.56 21.25
C THR A 674 -10.57 -18.52 20.28
N GLY A 675 -10.51 -17.72 19.21
CA GLY A 675 -11.60 -17.56 18.22
C GLY A 675 -11.58 -18.59 17.09
N ALA A 676 -10.45 -19.26 16.87
CA ALA A 676 -10.35 -20.36 15.93
C ALA A 676 -10.94 -21.64 16.55
N THR A 677 -12.25 -21.83 16.40
CA THR A 677 -12.85 -23.16 16.45
C THR A 677 -12.16 -24.00 15.38
N VAL A 678 -11.28 -24.88 15.85
CA VAL A 678 -10.53 -25.89 15.09
C VAL A 678 -11.46 -26.56 14.09
N ARG A 679 -11.24 -26.32 12.78
CA ARG A 679 -11.59 -27.33 11.77
C ARG A 679 -10.93 -28.64 12.22
N PRO A 680 -11.64 -29.77 12.24
CA PRO A 680 -11.04 -31.03 12.67
C PRO A 680 -9.79 -31.30 11.82
N PRO A 681 -8.72 -31.83 12.42
CA PRO A 681 -7.48 -32.08 11.69
C PRO A 681 -7.79 -33.03 10.53
N VAL A 682 -7.33 -32.64 9.34
CA VAL A 682 -7.20 -33.58 8.23
C VAL A 682 -6.21 -34.65 8.71
N GLU A 683 -6.66 -35.90 8.77
CA GLU A 683 -5.82 -37.05 9.09
C GLU A 683 -4.56 -37.03 8.20
N GLY A 684 -3.36 -37.08 8.80
CA GLY A 684 -2.14 -37.39 8.06
C GLY A 684 -0.85 -36.64 8.40
N HIS A 685 -0.85 -35.67 9.32
CA HIS A 685 0.40 -35.07 9.80
C HIS A 685 0.41 -34.99 11.33
N GLU A 686 1.17 -35.88 11.97
CA GLU A 686 1.52 -35.75 13.38
C GLU A 686 2.36 -34.47 13.56
N PRO A 687 1.93 -33.51 14.39
CA PRO A 687 2.82 -32.45 14.85
C PRO A 687 3.86 -33.07 15.79
N ILE A 688 5.14 -32.84 15.49
CA ILE A 688 6.28 -33.28 16.32
C ILE A 688 6.06 -32.77 17.75
N PRO A 689 5.88 -33.65 18.75
CA PRO A 689 5.70 -33.22 20.13
C PRO A 689 7.04 -32.71 20.66
N TYR A 690 7.13 -31.43 21.02
CA TYR A 690 8.20 -30.86 21.85
C TYR A 690 8.17 -31.42 23.30
N ARG A 691 7.76 -32.67 23.51
CA ARG A 691 7.47 -33.26 24.83
C ARG A 691 8.67 -33.99 25.47
N ASN A 692 9.81 -34.12 24.78
CA ASN A 692 10.90 -34.97 25.24
C ASN A 692 12.20 -34.24 25.63
N LEU A 693 12.20 -32.92 25.78
CA LEU A 693 13.41 -32.16 26.18
C LEU A 693 13.27 -31.33 27.45
N LEU A 694 12.15 -31.42 28.18
CA LEU A 694 12.01 -30.83 29.50
C LEU A 694 11.77 -31.95 30.52
N PRO A 695 12.52 -32.00 31.64
CA PRO A 695 12.22 -32.94 32.71
C PRO A 695 10.79 -32.70 33.20
N THR A 696 10.06 -33.77 33.52
CA THR A 696 8.86 -33.69 34.35
C THR A 696 9.18 -32.88 35.60
N LYS A 697 8.58 -31.69 35.74
CA LYS A 697 8.64 -30.92 36.99
C LYS A 697 8.02 -31.79 38.08
N GLU A 698 8.84 -32.19 39.05
CA GLU A 698 8.32 -32.68 40.32
C GLU A 698 7.43 -31.58 40.92
N ILE A 699 6.25 -31.98 41.38
CA ILE A 699 5.30 -31.12 42.10
C ILE A 699 5.93 -30.85 43.47
N SER A 700 6.83 -29.88 43.55
CA SER A 700 7.43 -29.44 44.81
C SER A 700 7.84 -27.96 44.80
N TYR A 701 6.98 -27.08 44.28
CA TYR A 701 7.07 -25.67 44.63
C TYR A 701 5.85 -25.31 45.49
N LYS A 702 5.99 -25.45 46.81
CA LYS A 702 5.12 -24.74 47.74
C LYS A 702 5.32 -23.24 47.47
N CYS A 703 4.25 -22.51 47.16
CA CYS A 703 4.31 -21.06 47.05
C CYS A 703 4.95 -20.49 48.33
N PRO A 704 6.15 -19.91 48.27
CA PRO A 704 6.88 -19.47 49.46
C PRO A 704 6.14 -18.37 50.23
N LEU A 705 5.21 -17.69 49.55
CA LEU A 705 4.41 -16.59 50.10
C LEU A 705 3.01 -17.00 50.57
N ALA A 706 2.69 -18.30 50.63
CA ALA A 706 1.43 -18.79 51.22
C ALA A 706 1.05 -18.15 52.58
N PRO A 707 1.98 -17.81 53.50
CA PRO A 707 1.64 -17.13 54.76
C PRO A 707 1.19 -15.66 54.63
N ILE A 708 1.39 -15.05 53.47
CA ILE A 708 1.08 -13.63 53.19
C ILE A 708 -0.33 -13.46 52.60
N PHE A 709 -0.90 -14.54 52.07
CA PHE A 709 -2.17 -14.54 51.34
C PHE A 709 -3.41 -14.66 52.22
#